data_AF-A0A413VJT9-F1
#
_entry.id   AF-A0A413VJT9-F1
#
_cell.length_a   1.000
_cell.length_b   1.000
_cell.length_c   1.000
_cell.angle_alpha   90.00
_cell.angle_beta   90.00
_cell.angle_gamma   90.00
#
_symmetry.space_group_name_H-M   'P 1'
#
loop_
_entity.id
_entity.type
_entity.pdbx_description
1 polymer ?
#
loop_
_entity_poly.entity_id
_entity_poly.type
_entity_poly.pdbx_seq_one_letter_code
_entity_poly.pdbx_strand_id
1 'polypeptide(L)'
;MSEPMKKLSIWLCVLLFMISAESRAQSMISGATYEKRCDAMIQYMAKGTSPSGGDPKYTGPYYFARLYLNYDKSRAINNLEAMYDKYIADPDLYYNSTGSGVEFYAHATLHGYLLTKDNMPESLKAKIKTFLQLGDYNSRGITLNLDMIRYTVGFMATEQWSDFTDRYGRTTKQIRDYNRPRILNWLNKFFHNNCSEADAFIYFSTNIMYVRMLAEFCQDEEINQKANAVYQQMIASLLSAWNQGLYVANPPRCKGWDQLYTGARASNSNITALAWLYFGNQENKYLFIPGLTVTNNTASMNFWLAYKRNVAPDPALLQVYDSKEYPYVYTSYINDIGVNGSNKDVLNWKRFKYTYQSNNYGLATQTEIPYDLSKATSCYAYKETKRTYLAWQSDVVESVFSVCQDNPARPTDNTNANIEGYGENPYHRVMQYEKAAVGVYNVPTTYIQGKRYRIYVPFTKRGIKERIEADGWIFCHTGTMLFAFKTLEPYTWTNTDFVVSNHDVLTLEDTSCRKGAWVLETSEIEPEYKAATRSEELELFKNAILTKTKIEKQDYTTSKPAVKYTSLSGDVLQLQFFPPTEAYQDNYKVNGVPLTLSEEYLFNSPYVQQKNDADELFVYKNGVLEKTISWNDSSVGIENAREEAGYRLFPNPVRDEFHLSFPQEDKPEGVSIVSLSGQVLRHWNIQEEYEQTVTLSAVGLYEGLYFLRVDNGKKVCMLKFLKI
;
A
#
# COMPACT_ATOMS: atom_id res chain seq x y z
N MET A 1 -20.62 -54.44 1.38
CA MET A 1 -20.33 -53.81 2.68
C MET A 1 -21.51 -54.03 3.61
N SER A 2 -21.26 -54.51 4.83
CA SER A 2 -22.28 -54.64 5.89
C SER A 2 -22.79 -53.25 6.31
N GLU A 3 -24.04 -53.18 6.77
CA GLU A 3 -24.70 -51.93 7.22
C GLU A 3 -23.89 -51.09 8.22
N PRO A 4 -23.18 -51.69 9.20
CA PRO A 4 -22.33 -50.94 10.13
C PRO A 4 -21.14 -50.24 9.44
N MET A 5 -20.55 -50.87 8.43
CA MET A 5 -19.45 -50.27 7.66
C MET A 5 -19.92 -49.12 6.77
N LYS A 6 -21.16 -49.16 6.28
CA LYS A 6 -21.77 -48.01 5.55
C LYS A 6 -22.00 -46.83 6.49
N LYS A 7 -22.47 -47.05 7.72
CA LYS A 7 -22.64 -45.97 8.72
C LYS A 7 -21.29 -45.38 9.13
N LEU A 8 -20.26 -46.20 9.37
CA LEU A 8 -18.92 -45.72 9.73
C LEU A 8 -18.26 -44.90 8.61
N SER A 9 -18.41 -45.32 7.34
CA SER A 9 -17.89 -44.58 6.19
C SER A 9 -18.64 -43.28 5.93
N ILE A 10 -19.96 -43.24 6.15
CA ILE A 10 -20.74 -41.99 6.08
C ILE A 10 -20.31 -41.03 7.20
N TRP A 11 -20.13 -41.51 8.43
CA TRP A 11 -19.64 -40.68 9.54
C TRP A 11 -18.22 -40.18 9.33
N LEU A 12 -17.30 -41.00 8.80
CA LEU A 12 -15.95 -40.55 8.43
C LEU A 12 -15.99 -39.52 7.30
N CYS A 13 -16.82 -39.70 6.27
CA CYS A 13 -16.98 -38.73 5.20
C CYS A 13 -17.58 -37.41 5.70
N VAL A 14 -18.56 -37.46 6.61
CA VAL A 14 -19.15 -36.27 7.24
C VAL A 14 -18.14 -35.59 8.17
N LEU A 15 -17.35 -36.34 8.94
CA LEU A 15 -16.27 -35.77 9.76
C LEU A 15 -15.18 -35.16 8.88
N LEU A 16 -14.79 -35.82 7.78
CA LEU A 16 -13.83 -35.29 6.80
C LEU A 16 -14.40 -34.07 6.05
N PHE A 17 -15.70 -34.02 5.77
CA PHE A 17 -16.38 -32.84 5.22
C PHE A 17 -16.47 -31.71 6.24
N MET A 18 -16.74 -31.99 7.51
CA MET A 18 -16.75 -30.97 8.57
C MET A 18 -15.34 -30.47 8.89
N ILE A 19 -14.34 -31.33 8.94
CA ILE A 19 -12.92 -30.98 9.13
C ILE A 19 -12.38 -30.23 7.89
N SER A 20 -12.81 -30.58 6.67
CA SER A 20 -12.44 -29.84 5.46
C SER A 20 -13.20 -28.51 5.29
N ALA A 21 -14.41 -28.39 5.84
CA ALA A 21 -15.16 -27.14 5.91
C ALA A 21 -14.63 -26.20 7.00
N GLU A 22 -14.27 -26.72 8.17
CA GLU A 22 -13.62 -25.95 9.25
C GLU A 22 -12.19 -25.53 8.88
N SER A 23 -11.46 -26.33 8.09
CA SER A 23 -10.12 -25.97 7.57
C SER A 23 -10.15 -25.06 6.32
N ARG A 24 -11.32 -24.78 5.75
CA ARG A 24 -11.51 -23.81 4.65
C ARG A 24 -12.54 -22.73 4.99
N ALA A 25 -12.69 -22.37 6.27
CA ALA A 25 -13.48 -21.21 6.63
C ALA A 25 -12.83 -19.94 6.07
N GLN A 26 -13.29 -19.49 4.90
CA GLN A 26 -13.02 -18.17 4.37
C GLN A 26 -13.53 -17.13 5.37
N SER A 27 -12.63 -16.39 6.00
CA SER A 27 -12.98 -15.38 6.99
C SER A 27 -13.22 -14.05 6.28
N MET A 28 -14.46 -13.82 5.86
CA MET A 28 -14.89 -12.49 5.46
C MET A 28 -15.00 -11.61 6.72
N ILE A 29 -14.24 -10.53 6.78
CA ILE A 29 -14.38 -9.52 7.83
C ILE A 29 -15.14 -8.31 7.27
N SER A 30 -15.80 -7.54 8.13
CA SER A 30 -16.62 -6.40 7.71
C SER A 30 -16.48 -5.22 8.66
N GLY A 31 -16.57 -4.00 8.11
CA GLY A 31 -16.62 -2.78 8.90
C GLY A 31 -17.04 -1.56 8.07
N ALA A 32 -18.10 -0.87 8.50
CA ALA A 32 -18.63 0.30 7.79
C ALA A 32 -17.80 1.58 8.01
N THR A 33 -17.04 1.66 9.10
CA THR A 33 -16.14 2.79 9.41
C THR A 33 -14.71 2.28 9.56
N TYR A 34 -13.74 3.19 9.53
CA TYR A 34 -12.33 2.87 9.77
C TYR A 34 -12.15 2.09 11.08
N GLU A 35 -12.76 2.56 12.17
CA GLU A 35 -12.66 1.96 13.50
C GLU A 35 -13.25 0.55 13.53
N LYS A 36 -14.41 0.35 12.86
CA LYS A 36 -15.04 -0.99 12.77
C LYS A 36 -14.19 -1.96 11.95
N ARG A 37 -13.53 -1.51 10.89
CA ARG A 37 -12.61 -2.33 10.10
C ARG A 37 -11.36 -2.69 10.89
N CYS A 38 -10.81 -1.74 11.63
CA CYS A 38 -9.74 -1.93 12.59
C CYS A 38 -10.11 -3.00 13.64
N ASP A 39 -11.27 -2.87 14.28
CA ASP A 39 -11.75 -3.85 15.25
C ASP A 39 -11.91 -5.24 14.62
N ALA A 40 -12.48 -5.32 13.43
CA ALA A 40 -12.67 -6.59 12.72
C ALA A 40 -11.32 -7.28 12.41
N MET A 41 -10.31 -6.52 11.96
CA MET A 41 -8.95 -7.03 11.71
C MET A 41 -8.30 -7.54 13.01
N ILE A 42 -8.34 -6.77 14.10
CA ILE A 42 -7.72 -7.18 15.37
C ILE A 42 -8.44 -8.42 15.92
N GLN A 43 -9.77 -8.46 15.89
CA GLN A 43 -10.54 -9.62 16.34
C GLN A 43 -10.24 -10.86 15.49
N TYR A 44 -10.12 -10.68 14.18
CA TYR A 44 -9.72 -11.74 13.27
C TYR A 44 -8.35 -12.34 13.66
N MET A 45 -7.37 -11.49 13.92
CA MET A 45 -6.02 -11.93 14.34
C MET A 45 -6.02 -12.56 15.74
N ALA A 46 -6.77 -12.01 16.69
CA ALA A 46 -6.80 -12.52 18.06
C ALA A 46 -7.49 -13.89 18.16
N LYS A 47 -8.57 -14.10 17.41
CA LYS A 47 -9.36 -15.35 17.40
C LYS A 47 -8.85 -16.37 16.38
N GLY A 48 -8.09 -15.94 15.38
CA GLY A 48 -7.57 -16.78 14.32
C GLY A 48 -6.45 -17.72 14.75
N THR A 49 -6.24 -18.73 13.93
CA THR A 49 -5.12 -19.67 14.02
C THR A 49 -3.88 -19.04 13.40
N SER A 50 -2.80 -18.91 14.18
CA SER A 50 -1.51 -18.44 13.66
C SER A 50 -0.90 -19.45 12.69
N PRO A 51 -0.11 -19.02 11.70
CA PRO A 51 0.70 -19.93 10.89
C PRO A 51 1.62 -20.82 11.75
N SER A 52 1.91 -22.04 11.28
CA SER A 52 2.87 -22.94 11.94
C SER A 52 4.31 -22.44 11.78
N GLY A 53 5.19 -22.69 12.76
CA GLY A 53 6.64 -22.45 12.64
C GLY A 53 7.22 -21.41 13.59
N GLY A 54 6.38 -20.64 14.30
CA GLY A 54 6.83 -19.69 15.34
C GLY A 54 7.69 -18.55 14.81
N ASP A 55 7.52 -18.16 13.55
CA ASP A 55 8.20 -17.02 12.94
C ASP A 55 7.64 -15.71 13.53
N PRO A 56 8.45 -14.86 14.19
CA PRO A 56 7.97 -13.63 14.82
C PRO A 56 7.26 -12.67 13.85
N LYS A 57 7.67 -12.63 12.57
CA LYS A 57 7.08 -11.75 11.54
C LYS A 57 5.61 -12.08 11.30
N TYR A 58 5.26 -13.37 11.26
CA TYR A 58 3.92 -13.82 10.85
C TYR A 58 3.06 -14.33 12.01
N THR A 59 3.68 -14.95 13.02
CA THR A 59 2.98 -15.52 14.17
C THR A 59 2.85 -14.52 15.33
N GLY A 60 3.86 -13.69 15.55
CA GLY A 60 3.86 -12.63 16.57
C GLY A 60 2.59 -11.76 16.57
N PRO A 61 2.15 -11.21 15.42
CA PRO A 61 0.92 -10.41 15.33
C PRO A 61 -0.32 -11.06 15.96
N TYR A 62 -0.50 -12.38 15.83
CA TYR A 62 -1.64 -13.09 16.41
C TYR A 62 -1.59 -13.11 17.95
N TYR A 63 -0.39 -13.22 18.53
CA TYR A 63 -0.22 -13.22 19.98
C TYR A 63 -0.28 -11.80 20.54
N PHE A 64 0.25 -10.80 19.83
CA PHE A 64 0.09 -9.40 20.23
C PHE A 64 -1.36 -8.93 20.11
N ALA A 65 -2.12 -9.38 19.11
CA ALA A 65 -3.57 -9.12 19.04
C ALA A 65 -4.34 -9.66 20.25
N ARG A 66 -3.97 -10.87 20.72
CA ARG A 66 -4.49 -11.48 21.96
C ARG A 66 -4.19 -10.63 23.18
N LEU A 67 -2.92 -10.21 23.35
CA LEU A 67 -2.54 -9.33 24.47
C LEU A 67 -3.21 -7.96 24.40
N TYR A 68 -3.38 -7.41 23.20
CA TYR A 68 -4.04 -6.12 22.97
C TYR A 68 -5.52 -6.17 23.39
N LEU A 69 -6.24 -7.25 23.03
CA LEU A 69 -7.64 -7.44 23.42
C LEU A 69 -7.83 -8.07 24.82
N ASN A 70 -6.75 -8.35 25.55
CA ASN A 70 -6.77 -9.14 26.78
C ASN A 70 -7.51 -10.50 26.61
N TYR A 71 -7.39 -11.12 25.44
CA TYR A 71 -8.03 -12.37 25.05
C TYR A 71 -7.01 -13.50 25.02
N ASP A 72 -7.28 -14.63 25.68
CA ASP A 72 -6.39 -15.81 25.73
C ASP A 72 -4.94 -15.44 26.11
N LYS A 73 -4.82 -14.55 27.12
CA LYS A 73 -3.58 -13.89 27.54
C LYS A 73 -2.49 -14.90 27.92
N SER A 74 -2.83 -15.93 28.71
CA SER A 74 -1.88 -16.94 29.16
C SER A 74 -1.24 -17.69 27.99
N ARG A 75 -2.05 -18.08 26.99
CA ARG A 75 -1.53 -18.73 25.79
C ARG A 75 -0.64 -17.80 24.98
N ALA A 76 -1.05 -16.53 24.82
CA ALA A 76 -0.26 -15.54 24.10
C ALA A 76 1.11 -15.34 24.77
N ILE A 77 1.15 -15.19 26.10
CA ILE A 77 2.40 -15.08 26.87
C ILE A 77 3.26 -16.32 26.68
N ASN A 78 2.72 -17.53 26.92
CA ASN A 78 3.48 -18.77 26.82
C ASN A 78 4.08 -18.97 25.42
N ASN A 79 3.32 -18.66 24.38
CA ASN A 79 3.80 -18.80 23.00
C ASN A 79 4.83 -17.75 22.62
N LEU A 80 4.69 -16.50 23.08
CA LEU A 80 5.70 -15.47 22.87
C LEU A 80 6.99 -15.81 23.61
N GLU A 81 6.90 -16.27 24.87
CA GLU A 81 8.06 -16.71 25.62
C GLU A 81 8.80 -17.86 24.93
N ALA A 82 8.07 -18.91 24.52
CA ALA A 82 8.66 -20.04 23.79
C ALA A 82 9.27 -19.63 22.45
N MET A 83 8.62 -18.68 21.75
CA MET A 83 9.13 -18.13 20.50
C MET A 83 10.46 -17.40 20.71
N TYR A 84 10.58 -16.56 21.75
CA TYR A 84 11.82 -15.84 22.02
C TYR A 84 12.92 -16.74 22.61
N ASP A 85 12.57 -17.69 23.47
CA ASP A 85 13.52 -18.66 24.03
C ASP A 85 14.25 -19.43 22.93
N LYS A 86 13.55 -19.80 21.84
CA LYS A 86 14.14 -20.46 20.67
C LYS A 86 15.33 -19.68 20.09
N TYR A 87 15.18 -18.36 19.90
CA TYR A 87 16.23 -17.54 19.30
C TYR A 87 17.29 -17.08 20.31
N ILE A 88 16.92 -16.96 21.59
CA ILE A 88 17.88 -16.61 22.66
C ILE A 88 18.79 -17.80 22.95
N ALA A 89 18.25 -19.03 22.95
CA ALA A 89 19.03 -20.26 23.16
C ALA A 89 19.95 -20.59 21.98
N ASP A 90 19.52 -20.24 20.76
CA ASP A 90 20.32 -20.41 19.54
C ASP A 90 20.27 -19.14 18.67
N PRO A 91 21.15 -18.15 18.95
CA PRO A 91 21.23 -16.92 18.18
C PRO A 91 21.58 -17.12 16.69
N ASP A 92 22.17 -18.26 16.32
CA ASP A 92 22.48 -18.55 14.92
C ASP A 92 21.20 -18.71 14.09
N LEU A 93 20.07 -19.11 14.69
CA LEU A 93 18.75 -19.09 14.02
C LEU A 93 18.32 -17.68 13.64
N TYR A 94 18.72 -16.68 14.43
CA TYR A 94 18.47 -15.28 14.12
C TYR A 94 19.41 -14.82 13.00
N TYR A 95 20.70 -15.10 13.11
CA TYR A 95 21.72 -14.62 12.16
C TYR A 95 21.68 -15.30 10.80
N ASN A 96 21.34 -16.60 10.77
CA ASN A 96 21.24 -17.39 9.54
C ASN A 96 19.86 -17.30 8.90
N SER A 97 18.95 -16.51 9.47
CA SER A 97 17.66 -16.24 8.84
C SER A 97 17.89 -15.62 7.46
N THR A 98 17.52 -16.36 6.41
CA THR A 98 17.74 -15.92 5.03
C THR A 98 16.84 -14.74 4.65
N GLY A 99 17.32 -13.91 3.73
CA GLY A 99 16.56 -12.79 3.17
C GLY A 99 16.34 -11.65 4.18
N SER A 100 15.07 -11.32 4.44
CA SER A 100 14.66 -10.14 5.23
C SER A 100 14.22 -10.47 6.66
N GLY A 101 14.35 -11.72 7.13
CA GLY A 101 13.67 -12.18 8.34
C GLY A 101 13.99 -11.34 9.59
N VAL A 102 15.27 -11.07 9.82
CA VAL A 102 15.80 -10.37 11.00
C VAL A 102 15.10 -9.04 11.28
N GLU A 103 15.03 -8.15 10.28
CA GLU A 103 14.42 -6.83 10.45
C GLU A 103 12.94 -6.95 10.82
N PHE A 104 12.20 -7.81 10.12
CA PHE A 104 10.78 -8.01 10.41
C PHE A 104 10.54 -8.63 11.79
N TYR A 105 11.44 -9.52 12.26
CA TYR A 105 11.32 -10.08 13.61
C TYR A 105 11.51 -8.99 14.67
N ALA A 106 12.51 -8.13 14.48
CA ALA A 106 12.78 -7.01 15.37
C ALA A 106 11.62 -6.01 15.39
N HIS A 107 11.07 -5.66 14.23
CA HIS A 107 9.88 -4.81 14.12
C HIS A 107 8.68 -5.42 14.85
N ALA A 108 8.29 -6.65 14.51
CA ALA A 108 7.12 -7.30 15.09
C ALA A 108 7.23 -7.37 16.63
N THR A 109 8.44 -7.62 17.13
CA THR A 109 8.72 -7.72 18.56
C THR A 109 8.62 -6.38 19.26
N LEU A 110 9.31 -5.34 18.78
CA LEU A 110 9.28 -4.03 19.42
C LEU A 110 7.90 -3.37 19.30
N HIS A 111 7.28 -3.41 18.12
CA HIS A 111 5.96 -2.83 17.91
C HIS A 111 4.91 -3.52 18.80
N GLY A 112 4.95 -4.86 18.87
CA GLY A 112 4.08 -5.63 19.76
C GLY A 112 4.30 -5.29 21.24
N TYR A 113 5.55 -5.17 21.67
CA TYR A 113 5.90 -4.71 23.02
C TYR A 113 5.33 -3.33 23.33
N LEU A 114 5.57 -2.33 22.48
CA LEU A 114 5.07 -0.96 22.68
C LEU A 114 3.54 -0.91 22.79
N LEU A 115 2.84 -1.74 22.01
CA LEU A 115 1.38 -1.83 22.03
C LEU A 115 0.83 -2.49 23.29
N THR A 116 1.55 -3.45 23.89
CA THR A 116 0.95 -4.39 24.84
C THR A 116 1.76 -4.64 26.12
N LYS A 117 2.84 -3.89 26.36
CA LYS A 117 3.75 -4.06 27.52
C LYS A 117 3.02 -4.04 28.87
N ASP A 118 1.97 -3.26 29.02
CA ASP A 118 1.19 -3.19 30.27
C ASP A 118 0.44 -4.50 30.56
N ASN A 119 0.21 -5.31 29.54
CA ASN A 119 -0.38 -6.63 29.64
C ASN A 119 0.65 -7.77 29.72
N MET A 120 1.95 -7.49 29.87
CA MET A 120 2.99 -8.53 29.90
C MET A 120 3.57 -8.74 31.31
N PRO A 121 3.91 -9.99 31.69
CA PRO A 121 4.74 -10.22 32.87
C PRO A 121 6.18 -9.75 32.63
N GLU A 122 6.89 -9.42 33.70
CA GLU A 122 8.30 -8.98 33.62
C GLU A 122 9.21 -10.03 32.96
N SER A 123 8.91 -11.32 33.09
CA SER A 123 9.64 -12.41 32.43
C SER A 123 9.65 -12.24 30.90
N LEU A 124 8.48 -11.99 30.31
CA LEU A 124 8.34 -11.79 28.88
C LEU A 124 8.98 -10.47 28.43
N LYS A 125 8.84 -9.39 29.21
CA LYS A 125 9.48 -8.10 28.91
C LYS A 125 11.01 -8.24 28.86
N ALA A 126 11.59 -8.97 29.81
CA ALA A 126 13.03 -9.26 29.84
C ALA A 126 13.46 -10.08 28.61
N LYS A 127 12.73 -11.14 28.23
CA LYS A 127 13.02 -11.93 27.03
C LYS A 127 12.94 -11.10 25.75
N ILE A 128 11.94 -10.24 25.63
CA ILE A 128 11.79 -9.32 24.49
C ILE A 128 13.02 -8.40 24.37
N LYS A 129 13.47 -7.81 25.48
CA LYS A 129 14.68 -6.98 25.49
C LYS A 129 15.87 -7.81 25.01
N THR A 130 16.15 -8.97 25.63
CA THR A 130 17.27 -9.85 25.25
C THR A 130 17.22 -10.24 23.77
N PHE A 131 16.04 -10.58 23.24
CA PHE A 131 15.86 -10.89 21.82
C PHE A 131 16.22 -9.70 20.93
N LEU A 132 15.74 -8.49 21.27
CA LEU A 132 16.07 -7.28 20.50
C LEU A 132 17.57 -6.94 20.57
N GLN A 133 18.29 -7.31 21.63
CA GLN A 133 19.73 -7.12 21.73
C GLN A 133 20.53 -7.99 20.73
N LEU A 134 19.92 -9.01 20.10
CA LEU A 134 20.53 -9.78 19.01
C LEU A 134 20.65 -8.95 17.70
N GLY A 135 19.95 -7.82 17.58
CA GLY A 135 19.99 -6.98 16.38
C GLY A 135 21.33 -6.27 16.17
N ASP A 136 21.62 -5.93 14.91
CA ASP A 136 22.73 -5.04 14.52
C ASP A 136 22.15 -3.71 14.04
N TYR A 137 22.07 -2.71 14.92
CA TYR A 137 21.33 -1.48 14.61
C TYR A 137 22.17 -0.34 14.01
N ASN A 138 23.51 -0.46 13.96
CA ASN A 138 24.38 0.52 13.29
C ASN A 138 24.96 -0.03 11.98
N SER A 139 24.10 -0.57 11.15
CA SER A 139 24.44 -1.05 9.82
C SER A 139 23.28 -0.86 8.86
N ARG A 140 23.52 -1.16 7.58
CA ARG A 140 22.48 -1.12 6.56
C ARG A 140 21.80 -2.46 6.38
N GLY A 141 20.51 -2.40 6.06
CA GLY A 141 19.80 -3.46 5.39
C GLY A 141 20.12 -3.53 3.88
N ILE A 142 19.48 -4.48 3.21
CA ILE A 142 19.71 -4.77 1.77
C ILE A 142 18.81 -3.89 0.88
N THR A 143 17.66 -3.46 1.39
CA THR A 143 16.65 -2.66 0.68
C THR A 143 16.13 -1.53 1.58
N LEU A 144 15.49 -0.53 0.97
CA LEU A 144 14.95 0.66 1.65
C LEU A 144 14.11 0.30 2.89
N ASN A 145 13.13 -0.59 2.73
CA ASN A 145 12.27 -0.99 3.83
C ASN A 145 13.02 -1.67 4.99
N LEU A 146 14.12 -2.39 4.71
CA LEU A 146 14.94 -3.05 5.73
C LEU A 146 15.85 -2.06 6.45
N ASP A 147 16.45 -1.11 5.71
CA ASP A 147 17.16 0.04 6.28
C ASP A 147 16.25 0.75 7.29
N MET A 148 15.03 1.09 6.90
CA MET A 148 14.10 1.82 7.74
C MET A 148 13.66 1.07 8.99
N ILE A 149 13.34 -0.22 8.86
CA ILE A 149 12.99 -1.05 10.02
C ILE A 149 14.16 -1.09 11.01
N ARG A 150 15.38 -1.32 10.52
CA ARG A 150 16.58 -1.44 11.36
C ARG A 150 16.86 -0.14 12.13
N TYR A 151 16.84 0.99 11.44
CA TYR A 151 17.08 2.30 12.10
C TYR A 151 15.99 2.61 13.13
N THR A 152 14.73 2.40 12.76
CA THR A 152 13.57 2.69 13.62
C THR A 152 13.57 1.83 14.87
N VAL A 153 13.72 0.51 14.72
CA VAL A 153 13.69 -0.42 15.87
C VAL A 153 14.88 -0.18 16.79
N GLY A 154 16.08 0.00 16.22
CA GLY A 154 17.27 0.31 17.01
C GLY A 154 17.12 1.58 17.81
N PHE A 155 16.68 2.67 17.17
CA PHE A 155 16.46 3.96 17.84
C PHE A 155 15.43 3.83 18.98
N MET A 156 14.26 3.29 18.70
CA MET A 156 13.17 3.20 19.68
C MET A 156 13.46 2.21 20.82
N ALA A 157 14.22 1.14 20.59
CA ALA A 157 14.67 0.25 21.66
C ALA A 157 15.50 1.01 22.71
N THR A 158 16.35 1.96 22.28
CA THR A 158 17.12 2.80 23.21
C THR A 158 16.26 3.81 23.98
N GLU A 159 15.05 4.15 23.51
CA GLU A 159 14.09 4.97 24.26
C GLU A 159 13.39 4.15 25.35
N GLN A 160 13.18 2.85 25.12
CA GLN A 160 12.55 1.97 26.11
C GLN A 160 13.50 1.51 27.21
N TRP A 161 14.78 1.30 26.90
CA TRP A 161 15.76 0.78 27.86
C TRP A 161 17.04 1.62 27.85
N SER A 162 17.33 2.31 28.96
CA SER A 162 18.50 3.18 29.10
C SER A 162 19.84 2.44 29.07
N ASP A 163 19.83 1.16 29.43
CA ASP A 163 20.96 0.23 29.44
C ASP A 163 20.99 -0.69 28.20
N PHE A 164 20.21 -0.38 27.16
CA PHE A 164 20.19 -1.19 25.94
C PHE A 164 21.55 -1.19 25.24
N THR A 165 21.99 -2.39 24.88
CA THR A 165 23.13 -2.62 23.99
C THR A 165 22.74 -3.63 22.93
N ASP A 166 23.25 -3.47 21.72
CA ASP A 166 23.02 -4.42 20.65
C ASP A 166 24.07 -5.54 20.61
N ARG A 167 24.05 -6.40 19.58
CA ARG A 167 24.90 -7.60 19.51
C ARG A 167 26.40 -7.30 19.49
N TYR A 168 26.78 -6.08 19.15
CA TYR A 168 28.18 -5.63 19.11
C TYR A 168 28.54 -4.79 20.34
N GLY A 169 27.66 -4.75 21.36
CA GLY A 169 27.87 -3.97 22.58
C GLY A 169 27.75 -2.47 22.38
N ARG A 170 27.17 -2.00 21.27
CA ARG A 170 27.01 -0.56 21.03
C ARG A 170 25.96 -0.02 21.98
N THR A 171 26.31 1.09 22.64
CA THR A 171 25.49 1.75 23.66
C THR A 171 24.28 2.47 23.05
N THR A 172 23.32 2.82 23.91
CA THR A 172 22.17 3.67 23.55
C THR A 172 22.59 4.94 22.80
N LYS A 173 23.62 5.65 23.27
CA LYS A 173 24.14 6.84 22.60
C LYS A 173 24.65 6.54 21.19
N GLN A 174 25.48 5.51 21.02
CA GLN A 174 26.03 5.15 19.70
C GLN A 174 24.94 4.75 18.71
N ILE A 175 23.90 4.07 19.18
CA ILE A 175 22.77 3.65 18.35
C ILE A 175 21.93 4.87 17.93
N ARG A 176 21.63 5.77 18.87
CA ARG A 176 20.89 7.01 18.58
C ARG A 176 21.63 7.91 17.61
N ASP A 177 22.91 8.16 17.84
CA ASP A 177 23.75 9.04 17.00
C ASP A 177 23.82 8.53 15.54
N TYR A 178 23.79 7.21 15.34
CA TYR A 178 23.79 6.60 14.02
C TYR A 178 22.42 6.63 13.34
N ASN A 179 21.35 6.31 14.08
CA ASN A 179 20.02 6.08 13.51
C ASN A 179 19.19 7.36 13.33
N ARG A 180 19.24 8.29 14.30
CA ARG A 180 18.45 9.52 14.27
C ARG A 180 18.56 10.29 12.94
N PRO A 181 19.75 10.65 12.44
CA PRO A 181 19.87 11.41 11.19
C PRO A 181 19.44 10.62 9.95
N ARG A 182 19.46 9.28 10.00
CA ARG A 182 19.00 8.42 8.89
C ARG A 182 17.48 8.33 8.84
N ILE A 183 16.83 8.24 10.00
CA ILE A 183 15.37 8.28 10.11
C ILE A 183 14.84 9.60 9.54
N LEU A 184 15.37 10.74 10.01
CA LEU A 184 14.94 12.05 9.54
C LEU A 184 15.17 12.24 8.03
N ASN A 185 16.31 11.79 7.51
CA ASN A 185 16.58 11.87 6.07
C ASN A 185 15.55 11.08 5.26
N TRP A 186 15.22 9.86 5.66
CA TRP A 186 14.22 9.06 4.98
C TRP A 186 12.78 9.60 5.11
N LEU A 187 12.39 10.10 6.28
CA LEU A 187 11.09 10.78 6.43
C LEU A 187 11.01 11.99 5.48
N ASN A 188 12.09 12.76 5.38
CA ASN A 188 12.18 13.86 4.44
C ASN A 188 12.05 13.40 2.98
N LYS A 189 12.67 12.27 2.60
CA LYS A 189 12.52 11.71 1.23
C LYS A 189 11.10 11.25 0.94
N PHE A 190 10.46 10.56 1.88
CA PHE A 190 9.06 10.18 1.71
C PHE A 190 8.16 11.39 1.47
N PHE A 191 8.33 12.45 2.27
CA PHE A 191 7.50 13.64 2.15
C PHE A 191 7.74 14.43 0.86
N HIS A 192 9.00 14.70 0.51
CA HIS A 192 9.33 15.67 -0.55
C HIS A 192 9.57 15.05 -1.92
N ASN A 193 9.89 13.75 -1.98
CA ASN A 193 10.33 13.09 -3.21
C ASN A 193 9.52 11.83 -3.54
N ASN A 194 8.69 11.38 -2.59
CA ASN A 194 8.12 10.04 -2.60
C ASN A 194 9.26 8.97 -2.53
N CYS A 195 9.00 7.70 -2.85
CA CYS A 195 10.07 6.69 -2.87
C CYS A 195 9.88 5.57 -3.91
N SER A 196 10.93 4.79 -4.16
CA SER A 196 10.91 3.63 -5.06
C SER A 196 9.83 2.57 -4.75
N GLU A 197 9.30 2.58 -3.54
CA GLU A 197 8.30 1.64 -3.03
C GLU A 197 6.92 2.30 -2.82
N ALA A 198 6.74 3.54 -3.28
CA ALA A 198 5.44 4.18 -3.39
C ALA A 198 4.54 3.35 -4.33
N ASP A 199 3.27 3.14 -3.97
CA ASP A 199 2.34 2.27 -4.69
C ASP A 199 2.83 0.82 -4.92
N ALA A 200 3.88 0.37 -4.23
CA ALA A 200 4.33 -1.00 -4.33
C ALA A 200 3.39 -1.91 -3.54
N PHE A 201 2.80 -2.90 -4.21
CA PHE A 201 1.67 -3.65 -3.67
C PHE A 201 1.96 -4.44 -2.38
N ILE A 202 3.23 -4.76 -2.13
CA ILE A 202 3.69 -5.32 -0.85
C ILE A 202 4.37 -4.25 0.01
N TYR A 203 5.30 -3.50 -0.58
CA TYR A 203 6.24 -2.69 0.20
C TYR A 203 5.62 -1.42 0.77
N PHE A 204 4.53 -0.90 0.19
CA PHE A 204 3.85 0.27 0.74
C PHE A 204 3.37 0.01 2.17
N SER A 205 2.70 -1.13 2.40
CA SER A 205 2.25 -1.57 3.73
C SER A 205 3.42 -1.78 4.71
N THR A 206 4.57 -2.24 4.20
CA THR A 206 5.79 -2.41 4.99
C THR A 206 6.39 -1.05 5.36
N ASN A 207 6.27 -0.04 4.50
CA ASN A 207 6.84 1.27 4.75
C ASN A 207 6.02 2.06 5.75
N ILE A 208 4.71 2.05 5.60
CA ILE A 208 3.82 2.79 6.48
C ILE A 208 3.79 2.23 7.93
N MET A 209 4.05 0.93 8.15
CA MET A 209 3.97 0.34 9.50
C MET A 209 5.01 0.91 10.49
N TYR A 210 6.24 1.20 10.04
CA TYR A 210 7.25 1.79 10.91
C TYR A 210 7.15 3.31 10.97
N VAL A 211 6.66 3.97 9.90
CA VAL A 211 6.30 5.40 9.97
C VAL A 211 5.21 5.60 11.01
N ARG A 212 4.17 4.75 11.02
CA ARG A 212 3.13 4.78 12.04
C ARG A 212 3.70 4.50 13.44
N MET A 213 4.59 3.53 13.58
CA MET A 213 5.23 3.22 14.86
C MET A 213 6.02 4.42 15.41
N LEU A 214 6.75 5.15 14.55
CA LEU A 214 7.42 6.40 14.92
C LEU A 214 6.43 7.48 15.34
N ALA A 215 5.37 7.69 14.54
CA ALA A 215 4.34 8.69 14.82
C ALA A 215 3.59 8.42 16.14
N GLU A 216 3.39 7.15 16.51
CA GLU A 216 2.63 6.76 17.69
C GLU A 216 3.46 6.74 18.97
N PHE A 217 4.73 6.32 18.90
CA PHE A 217 5.49 5.92 20.08
C PHE A 217 6.87 6.59 20.24
N CYS A 218 7.39 7.26 19.21
CA CYS A 218 8.71 7.90 19.29
C CYS A 218 8.70 9.05 20.31
N GLN A 219 9.69 9.09 21.20
CA GLN A 219 9.82 10.16 22.21
C GLN A 219 10.60 11.37 21.66
N ASP A 220 11.41 11.20 20.62
CA ASP A 220 12.01 12.31 19.87
C ASP A 220 10.93 13.11 19.13
N GLU A 221 10.68 14.33 19.59
CA GLU A 221 9.60 15.21 19.12
C GLU A 221 9.68 15.50 17.63
N GLU A 222 10.89 15.76 17.10
CA GLU A 222 11.08 16.05 15.68
C GLU A 222 10.72 14.82 14.83
N ILE A 223 11.27 13.65 15.19
CA ILE A 223 10.95 12.40 14.47
C ILE A 223 9.46 12.09 14.56
N ASN A 224 8.85 12.25 15.73
CA ASN A 224 7.42 12.00 15.94
C ASN A 224 6.55 12.87 15.02
N GLN A 225 6.79 14.18 15.02
CA GLN A 225 6.05 15.14 14.20
C GLN A 225 6.20 14.85 12.71
N LYS A 226 7.45 14.68 12.23
CA LYS A 226 7.72 14.39 10.82
C LYS A 226 7.12 13.04 10.39
N ALA A 227 7.18 12.02 11.26
CA ALA A 227 6.57 10.73 10.99
C ALA A 227 5.04 10.82 10.89
N ASN A 228 4.38 11.65 11.70
CA ASN A 228 2.94 11.86 11.60
C ASN A 228 2.57 12.54 10.27
N ALA A 229 3.29 13.60 9.86
CA ALA A 229 3.07 14.24 8.56
C ALA A 229 3.23 13.26 7.39
N VAL A 230 4.30 12.44 7.40
CA VAL A 230 4.52 11.38 6.40
C VAL A 230 3.42 10.32 6.45
N TYR A 231 2.95 9.92 7.64
CA TYR A 231 1.87 8.95 7.79
C TYR A 231 0.58 9.43 7.10
N GLN A 232 0.17 10.68 7.34
CA GLN A 232 -1.01 11.27 6.68
C GLN A 232 -0.82 11.40 5.17
N GLN A 233 0.37 11.83 4.72
CA GLN A 233 0.70 11.94 3.31
C GLN A 233 0.64 10.57 2.59
N MET A 234 1.15 9.50 3.22
CA MET A 234 1.04 8.14 2.69
C MET A 234 -0.43 7.70 2.57
N ILE A 235 -1.30 8.06 3.51
CA ILE A 235 -2.74 7.79 3.41
C ILE A 235 -3.37 8.58 2.25
N ALA A 236 -2.98 9.85 2.05
CA ALA A 236 -3.44 10.68 0.94
C ALA A 236 -3.00 10.11 -0.44
N SER A 237 -1.79 9.53 -0.52
CA SER A 237 -1.34 8.80 -1.70
C SER A 237 -2.22 7.57 -1.99
N LEU A 238 -2.55 6.78 -0.96
CA LEU A 238 -3.46 5.64 -1.11
C LEU A 238 -4.85 6.09 -1.56
N LEU A 239 -5.37 7.16 -0.95
CA LEU A 239 -6.65 7.76 -1.33
C LEU A 239 -6.66 8.03 -2.83
N SER A 240 -5.64 8.69 -3.37
CA SER A 240 -5.60 9.07 -4.79
C SER A 240 -5.68 7.88 -5.75
N ALA A 241 -5.09 6.73 -5.40
CA ALA A 241 -5.10 5.50 -6.20
C ALA A 241 -6.28 4.55 -5.90
N TRP A 242 -7.04 4.79 -4.83
CA TRP A 242 -8.15 3.93 -4.41
C TRP A 242 -9.45 4.26 -5.14
N ASN A 243 -9.97 3.27 -5.88
CA ASN A 243 -11.19 3.36 -6.66
C ASN A 243 -12.23 2.34 -6.18
N GLN A 244 -13.08 2.73 -5.23
CA GLN A 244 -14.28 1.96 -4.85
C GLN A 244 -14.00 0.47 -4.52
N GLY A 245 -12.87 0.14 -3.90
CA GLY A 245 -12.49 -1.27 -3.67
C GLY A 245 -11.41 -1.81 -4.61
N LEU A 246 -10.97 -1.04 -5.60
CA LEU A 246 -9.86 -1.36 -6.50
C LEU A 246 -8.67 -0.47 -6.20
N TYR A 247 -7.49 -1.06 -6.02
CA TYR A 247 -6.26 -0.27 -6.02
C TYR A 247 -5.74 -0.12 -7.46
N VAL A 248 -5.83 1.09 -8.01
CA VAL A 248 -5.50 1.37 -9.41
C VAL A 248 -4.32 2.33 -9.48
N ALA A 249 -3.12 1.78 -9.41
CA ALA A 249 -1.88 2.48 -9.76
C ALA A 249 -0.83 1.46 -10.18
N ASN A 250 0.04 1.82 -11.14
CA ASN A 250 1.12 0.92 -11.55
C ASN A 250 2.08 0.66 -10.38
N PRO A 251 2.37 -0.60 -10.05
CA PRO A 251 3.37 -0.89 -9.05
C PRO A 251 4.77 -0.68 -9.65
N PRO A 252 5.61 0.21 -9.08
CA PRO A 252 7.03 0.22 -9.42
C PRO A 252 7.69 -1.08 -8.96
N ARG A 253 7.09 -1.76 -7.97
CA ARG A 253 7.49 -3.07 -7.46
C ARG A 253 6.27 -3.97 -7.14
N CYS A 254 6.13 -5.07 -7.89
CA CYS A 254 5.19 -6.16 -7.72
C CYS A 254 5.90 -7.51 -7.90
N LYS A 255 5.78 -8.41 -6.93
CA LYS A 255 6.47 -9.71 -6.91
C LYS A 255 5.61 -10.81 -7.55
N GLY A 256 5.26 -10.64 -8.82
CA GLY A 256 4.53 -11.64 -9.60
C GLY A 256 3.09 -11.26 -9.91
N TRP A 257 2.43 -12.11 -10.69
CA TRP A 257 1.09 -11.87 -11.22
C TRP A 257 -0.01 -11.90 -10.16
N ASP A 258 0.07 -12.78 -9.17
CA ASP A 258 -0.95 -12.95 -8.13
C ASP A 258 -1.16 -11.71 -7.25
N GLN A 259 -0.13 -10.90 -7.09
CA GLN A 259 -0.19 -9.63 -6.37
C GLN A 259 -0.92 -8.53 -7.14
N LEU A 260 -1.08 -8.69 -8.46
CA LEU A 260 -1.81 -7.74 -9.30
C LEU A 260 -3.33 -7.80 -9.08
N TYR A 261 -3.84 -8.79 -8.36
CA TYR A 261 -5.22 -8.83 -7.94
C TYR A 261 -5.44 -7.79 -6.83
N THR A 262 -6.19 -6.72 -7.12
CA THR A 262 -6.43 -5.61 -6.16
C THR A 262 -7.90 -5.23 -6.00
N GLY A 263 -8.83 -6.06 -6.50
CA GLY A 263 -10.27 -5.85 -6.30
C GLY A 263 -10.73 -6.20 -4.88
N ALA A 264 -12.00 -5.89 -4.60
CA ALA A 264 -12.62 -6.08 -3.28
C ALA A 264 -12.52 -7.51 -2.72
N ARG A 265 -12.35 -8.51 -3.59
CA ARG A 265 -12.19 -9.93 -3.23
C ARG A 265 -10.74 -10.40 -3.21
N ALA A 266 -9.78 -9.55 -3.56
CA ALA A 266 -8.37 -9.89 -3.66
C ALA A 266 -7.75 -10.12 -2.28
N SER A 267 -7.96 -11.30 -1.73
CA SER A 267 -7.69 -11.62 -0.33
C SER A 267 -6.24 -11.51 0.13
N ASN A 268 -5.28 -11.41 -0.81
CA ASN A 268 -3.84 -11.53 -0.55
C ASN A 268 -3.01 -10.32 -1.02
N SER A 269 -3.64 -9.19 -1.34
CA SER A 269 -2.92 -7.96 -1.72
C SER A 269 -2.76 -7.05 -0.51
N ASN A 270 -1.52 -6.83 -0.04
CA ASN A 270 -1.26 -6.01 1.15
C ASN A 270 -1.77 -4.58 1.01
N ILE A 271 -1.54 -3.96 -0.14
CA ILE A 271 -1.98 -2.59 -0.39
C ILE A 271 -3.51 -2.48 -0.47
N THR A 272 -4.18 -3.50 -0.98
CA THR A 272 -5.64 -3.54 -1.07
C THR A 272 -6.27 -3.72 0.30
N ALA A 273 -5.73 -4.62 1.13
CA ALA A 273 -6.15 -4.78 2.52
C ALA A 273 -5.94 -3.49 3.33
N LEU A 274 -4.84 -2.78 3.07
CA LEU A 274 -4.55 -1.51 3.70
C LEU A 274 -5.52 -0.41 3.26
N ALA A 275 -5.75 -0.25 1.95
CA ALA A 275 -6.68 0.74 1.43
C ALA A 275 -8.11 0.44 1.90
N TRP A 276 -8.52 -0.83 1.94
CA TRP A 276 -9.78 -1.24 2.54
C TRP A 276 -9.85 -0.88 4.02
N LEU A 277 -8.79 -1.08 4.80
CA LEU A 277 -8.76 -0.72 6.22
C LEU A 277 -9.13 0.77 6.40
N TYR A 278 -8.53 1.66 5.61
CA TYR A 278 -8.80 3.10 5.68
C TYR A 278 -10.14 3.52 5.08
N PHE A 279 -10.44 3.11 3.86
CA PHE A 279 -11.56 3.67 3.08
C PHE A 279 -12.74 2.71 2.87
N GLY A 280 -12.57 1.43 3.19
CA GLY A 280 -13.56 0.41 2.89
C GLY A 280 -13.72 0.16 1.39
N ASN A 281 -14.80 -0.52 1.03
CA ASN A 281 -15.22 -0.76 -0.36
C ASN A 281 -16.76 -0.77 -0.39
N GLN A 282 -17.36 -0.94 -1.57
CA GLN A 282 -18.82 -0.91 -1.74
C GLN A 282 -19.57 -1.90 -0.81
N GLU A 283 -18.98 -3.05 -0.50
CA GLU A 283 -19.59 -4.05 0.39
C GLU A 283 -19.19 -3.88 1.87
N ASN A 284 -18.25 -2.98 2.17
CA ASN A 284 -17.59 -2.83 3.47
C ASN A 284 -17.05 -4.16 4.03
N LYS A 285 -16.57 -5.03 3.13
CA LYS A 285 -16.15 -6.39 3.42
C LYS A 285 -14.80 -6.70 2.80
N TYR A 286 -13.99 -7.50 3.47
CA TYR A 286 -12.73 -7.98 2.93
C TYR A 286 -12.51 -9.45 3.27
N LEU A 287 -12.08 -10.20 2.27
CA LEU A 287 -11.80 -11.62 2.42
C LEU A 287 -10.37 -11.80 2.92
N PHE A 288 -10.19 -12.37 4.11
CA PHE A 288 -8.91 -12.93 4.53
C PHE A 288 -8.95 -14.46 4.42
N ILE A 289 -7.83 -15.05 4.04
CA ILE A 289 -7.66 -16.51 4.03
C ILE A 289 -6.83 -16.91 5.26
N PRO A 290 -7.43 -17.62 6.26
CA PRO A 290 -6.70 -18.09 7.42
C PRO A 290 -5.58 -19.08 7.05
N GLY A 291 -4.51 -19.11 7.85
CA GLY A 291 -3.51 -20.17 7.78
C GLY A 291 -2.68 -20.21 6.49
N LEU A 292 -2.65 -19.12 5.71
CA LEU A 292 -1.72 -18.99 4.58
C LEU A 292 -0.28 -19.20 5.05
N THR A 293 0.56 -19.65 4.12
CA THR A 293 1.99 -19.84 4.36
C THR A 293 2.61 -18.56 4.90
N VAL A 294 3.71 -18.71 5.65
CA VAL A 294 4.46 -17.58 6.20
C VAL A 294 4.69 -16.50 5.14
N THR A 295 5.01 -16.82 3.89
CA THR A 295 5.30 -15.82 2.85
C THR A 295 4.11 -14.95 2.39
N ASN A 296 2.86 -15.36 2.63
CA ASN A 296 1.66 -14.77 2.00
C ASN A 296 0.64 -14.22 3.02
N ASN A 297 1.02 -14.10 4.30
CA ASN A 297 0.08 -13.64 5.34
C ASN A 297 -0.10 -12.11 5.33
N THR A 298 -1.06 -11.65 4.53
CA THR A 298 -1.45 -10.24 4.38
C THR A 298 -2.01 -9.63 5.68
N ALA A 299 -2.72 -10.43 6.47
CA ALA A 299 -3.32 -9.97 7.73
C ALA A 299 -2.24 -9.59 8.76
N SER A 300 -1.17 -10.39 8.86
CA SER A 300 -0.03 -10.09 9.73
C SER A 300 0.64 -8.75 9.43
N MET A 301 0.73 -8.35 8.15
CA MET A 301 1.30 -7.05 7.76
C MET A 301 0.37 -5.88 8.10
N ASN A 302 -0.93 -6.06 7.91
CA ASN A 302 -1.92 -5.01 8.11
C ASN A 302 -2.37 -4.87 9.57
N PHE A 303 -2.14 -5.85 10.42
CA PHE A 303 -2.39 -5.77 11.87
C PHE A 303 -1.73 -4.53 12.50
N TRP A 304 -0.50 -4.22 12.10
CA TRP A 304 0.27 -3.07 12.60
C TRP A 304 -0.34 -1.71 12.24
N LEU A 305 -1.35 -1.70 11.36
CA LEU A 305 -2.05 -0.51 10.89
C LEU A 305 -3.50 -0.45 11.40
N ALA A 306 -3.94 -1.47 12.13
CA ALA A 306 -5.32 -1.64 12.60
C ALA A 306 -5.56 -1.28 14.07
N TYR A 307 -4.54 -1.21 14.93
CA TYR A 307 -4.78 -0.80 16.33
C TYR A 307 -5.34 0.62 16.42
N LYS A 308 -6.14 0.89 17.45
CA LYS A 308 -6.76 2.20 17.69
C LYS A 308 -6.05 2.87 18.86
N ARG A 309 -5.33 3.96 18.59
CA ARG A 309 -4.61 4.78 19.58
C ARG A 309 -4.59 6.25 19.14
N ASN A 310 -3.51 6.98 19.42
CA ASN A 310 -3.44 8.43 19.19
C ASN A 310 -3.28 8.77 17.70
N VAL A 311 -2.58 7.93 16.94
CA VAL A 311 -2.36 8.13 15.50
C VAL A 311 -3.43 7.40 14.69
N ALA A 312 -4.30 8.19 14.10
CA ALA A 312 -5.37 7.79 13.19
C ALA A 312 -5.29 8.59 11.87
N PRO A 313 -5.92 8.11 10.79
CA PRO A 313 -6.11 8.91 9.58
C PRO A 313 -6.84 10.21 9.90
N ASP A 314 -6.41 11.32 9.28
CA ASP A 314 -7.15 12.58 9.37
C ASP A 314 -8.59 12.39 8.84
N PRO A 315 -9.63 12.84 9.59
CA PRO A 315 -11.02 12.69 9.17
C PRO A 315 -11.31 13.29 7.78
N ALA A 316 -10.60 14.34 7.36
CA ALA A 316 -10.76 14.92 6.03
C ALA A 316 -10.41 13.91 4.93
N LEU A 317 -9.34 13.12 5.11
CA LEU A 317 -8.95 12.08 4.14
C LEU A 317 -10.02 11.00 4.01
N LEU A 318 -10.63 10.60 5.13
CA LEU A 318 -11.70 9.60 5.15
C LEU A 318 -12.96 10.14 4.45
N GLN A 319 -13.35 11.40 4.71
CA GLN A 319 -14.53 12.02 4.12
C GLN A 319 -14.41 12.32 2.63
N VAL A 320 -13.20 12.62 2.15
CA VAL A 320 -12.95 12.92 0.73
C VAL A 320 -13.20 11.69 -0.13
N TYR A 321 -12.88 10.49 0.36
CA TYR A 321 -13.17 9.26 -0.35
C TYR A 321 -14.67 9.12 -0.70
N ASP A 322 -15.55 9.39 0.25
CA ASP A 322 -17.00 9.29 0.06
C ASP A 322 -17.56 10.36 -0.90
N SER A 323 -16.76 11.39 -1.23
CA SER A 323 -17.12 12.50 -2.12
C SER A 323 -16.61 12.35 -3.55
N LYS A 324 -15.89 11.26 -3.86
CA LYS A 324 -15.28 11.11 -5.18
C LYS A 324 -16.34 10.97 -6.27
N GLU A 325 -16.25 11.86 -7.24
CA GLU A 325 -16.93 11.78 -8.51
C GLU A 325 -16.02 11.15 -9.57
N TYR A 326 -16.63 10.35 -10.44
CA TYR A 326 -15.96 9.64 -11.53
C TYR A 326 -16.60 10.03 -12.88
N PRO A 327 -15.82 10.09 -13.97
CA PRO A 327 -14.39 9.74 -14.02
C PRO A 327 -13.47 10.89 -13.59
N TYR A 328 -12.23 10.55 -13.23
CA TYR A 328 -11.16 11.52 -13.03
C TYR A 328 -9.79 10.95 -13.36
N VAL A 329 -8.81 11.84 -13.54
CA VAL A 329 -7.41 11.49 -13.75
C VAL A 329 -6.61 11.76 -12.48
N TYR A 330 -5.74 10.81 -12.14
CA TYR A 330 -4.70 10.93 -11.13
C TYR A 330 -3.34 10.79 -11.81
N THR A 331 -2.48 11.79 -11.64
CA THR A 331 -1.07 11.70 -12.04
C THR A 331 -0.18 11.74 -10.81
N SER A 332 0.94 11.01 -10.87
CA SER A 332 1.92 10.97 -9.79
C SER A 332 3.33 10.92 -10.32
N TYR A 333 4.21 11.64 -9.64
CA TYR A 333 5.64 11.64 -9.86
C TYR A 333 6.34 10.99 -8.67
N ILE A 334 7.24 10.04 -8.96
CA ILE A 334 8.16 9.48 -7.99
C ILE A 334 9.56 9.98 -8.35
N ASN A 335 10.08 10.88 -7.53
CA ASN A 335 11.47 11.31 -7.56
C ASN A 335 12.30 10.34 -6.70
N ASP A 336 12.71 9.21 -7.28
CA ASP A 336 13.38 8.14 -6.55
C ASP A 336 14.82 8.52 -6.17
N ILE A 337 14.93 9.18 -5.03
CA ILE A 337 16.16 9.55 -4.35
C ILE A 337 16.32 8.61 -3.15
N GLY A 338 17.27 7.67 -3.27
CA GLY A 338 17.65 6.78 -2.18
C GLY A 338 18.67 7.41 -1.25
N VAL A 339 19.02 6.68 -0.19
CA VAL A 339 20.08 7.08 0.76
C VAL A 339 21.15 5.98 0.80
N ASN A 340 22.44 6.35 0.78
CA ASN A 340 23.56 5.42 0.86
C ASN A 340 24.01 5.15 2.31
N GLY A 341 25.03 4.30 2.49
CA GLY A 341 25.53 3.93 3.83
C GLY A 341 26.17 5.06 4.63
N SER A 342 26.59 6.12 3.95
CA SER A 342 27.10 7.34 4.57
C SER A 342 26.00 8.38 4.82
N ASN A 343 24.72 7.99 4.72
CA ASN A 343 23.56 8.86 4.85
C ASN A 343 23.52 10.01 3.81
N LYS A 344 23.98 9.74 2.58
CA LYS A 344 23.93 10.72 1.47
C LYS A 344 22.95 10.28 0.39
N ASP A 345 22.37 11.25 -0.28
CA ASP A 345 21.43 11.04 -1.38
C ASP A 345 22.05 10.29 -2.57
N VAL A 346 21.23 9.44 -3.18
CA VAL A 346 21.55 8.69 -4.40
C VAL A 346 20.39 8.87 -5.37
N LEU A 347 20.65 9.59 -6.46
CA LEU A 347 19.69 9.79 -7.54
C LEU A 347 19.53 8.49 -8.34
N ASN A 348 18.33 7.91 -8.33
CA ASN A 348 18.07 6.65 -9.03
C ASN A 348 17.22 6.90 -10.29
N TRP A 349 15.93 7.17 -10.10
CA TRP A 349 14.93 7.16 -11.17
C TRP A 349 13.92 8.29 -11.02
N LYS A 350 13.37 8.70 -12.14
CA LYS A 350 12.16 9.51 -12.27
C LYS A 350 11.07 8.58 -12.77
N ARG A 351 9.93 8.46 -12.08
CA ARG A 351 8.79 7.68 -12.57
C ARG A 351 7.57 8.59 -12.69
N PHE A 352 6.96 8.55 -13.85
CA PHE A 352 5.79 9.34 -14.22
C PHE A 352 4.62 8.39 -14.40
N LYS A 353 3.55 8.64 -13.64
CA LYS A 353 2.39 7.75 -13.59
C LYS A 353 1.15 8.50 -14.03
N TYR A 354 0.34 7.83 -14.80
CA TYR A 354 -0.96 8.31 -15.24
C TYR A 354 -2.00 7.26 -14.90
N THR A 355 -3.12 7.66 -14.32
CA THR A 355 -4.22 6.78 -13.98
C THR A 355 -5.53 7.45 -14.32
N TYR A 356 -6.33 6.78 -15.14
CA TYR A 356 -7.73 7.11 -15.38
C TYR A 356 -8.59 6.23 -14.48
N GLN A 357 -9.49 6.86 -13.72
CA GLN A 357 -10.42 6.16 -12.85
C GLN A 357 -11.85 6.43 -13.29
N SER A 358 -12.63 5.35 -13.33
CA SER A 358 -14.05 5.36 -13.69
C SER A 358 -14.87 4.61 -12.63
N ASN A 359 -16.19 4.57 -12.81
CA ASN A 359 -17.09 3.95 -11.85
C ASN A 359 -16.82 2.45 -11.65
N ASN A 360 -16.48 1.72 -12.70
CA ASN A 360 -16.33 0.26 -12.63
C ASN A 360 -14.91 -0.24 -12.89
N TYR A 361 -13.98 0.64 -13.25
CA TYR A 361 -12.61 0.23 -13.55
C TYR A 361 -11.63 1.39 -13.43
N GLY A 362 -10.34 1.07 -13.48
CA GLY A 362 -9.31 2.06 -13.75
C GLY A 362 -8.19 1.50 -14.60
N LEU A 363 -7.58 2.39 -15.38
CA LEU A 363 -6.47 2.10 -16.29
C LEU A 363 -5.29 2.97 -15.88
N ALA A 364 -4.13 2.35 -15.66
CA ALA A 364 -2.92 3.03 -15.26
C ALA A 364 -1.73 2.67 -16.15
N THR A 365 -0.90 3.67 -16.42
CA THR A 365 0.40 3.50 -17.09
C THR A 365 1.54 4.20 -16.36
N GLN A 366 2.77 3.73 -16.61
CA GLN A 366 3.99 4.31 -16.06
C GLN A 366 5.10 4.43 -17.11
N THR A 367 5.83 5.54 -17.05
CA THR A 367 7.13 5.74 -17.70
C THR A 367 8.22 5.98 -16.65
N GLU A 368 9.38 5.34 -16.80
CA GLU A 368 10.53 5.56 -15.93
C GLU A 368 11.77 5.99 -16.71
N ILE A 369 12.50 6.96 -16.17
CA ILE A 369 13.71 7.56 -16.74
C ILE A 369 14.77 7.62 -15.64
N PRO A 370 15.96 7.02 -15.80
CA PRO A 370 17.01 7.13 -14.81
C PRO A 370 17.66 8.52 -14.85
N TYR A 371 18.18 8.97 -13.72
CA TYR A 371 19.02 10.17 -13.68
C TYR A 371 20.32 9.97 -14.47
N ASP A 372 20.87 8.75 -14.43
CA ASP A 372 22.06 8.35 -15.18
C ASP A 372 21.66 7.37 -16.29
N LEU A 373 21.55 7.89 -17.52
CA LEU A 373 21.15 7.11 -18.70
C LEU A 373 22.10 5.93 -18.98
N SER A 374 23.36 5.97 -18.51
CA SER A 374 24.28 4.83 -18.66
C SER A 374 23.85 3.61 -17.83
N LYS A 375 23.07 3.84 -16.76
CA LYS A 375 22.49 2.80 -15.89
C LYS A 375 21.11 2.36 -16.35
N ALA A 376 20.59 2.89 -17.45
CA ALA A 376 19.22 2.62 -17.88
C ALA A 376 18.95 1.17 -18.28
N THR A 377 20.01 0.41 -18.60
CA THR A 377 19.94 -1.03 -18.86
C THR A 377 20.05 -1.87 -17.58
N SER A 378 20.21 -1.24 -16.41
CA SER A 378 20.31 -1.92 -15.12
C SER A 378 19.04 -2.70 -14.82
N CYS A 379 19.19 -4.02 -14.73
CA CYS A 379 18.07 -4.92 -14.55
C CYS A 379 17.44 -4.84 -13.15
N TYR A 380 18.04 -4.16 -12.17
CA TYR A 380 17.47 -4.09 -10.80
C TYR A 380 16.25 -3.17 -10.75
N ALA A 381 16.28 -2.10 -11.53
CA ALA A 381 15.21 -1.11 -11.51
C ALA A 381 13.89 -1.65 -12.06
N TYR A 382 13.97 -2.57 -13.02
CA TYR A 382 12.80 -3.10 -13.72
C TYR A 382 12.38 -4.50 -13.24
N LYS A 383 13.05 -5.04 -12.21
CA LYS A 383 12.87 -6.44 -11.79
C LYS A 383 11.44 -6.76 -11.36
N GLU A 384 10.69 -5.77 -10.88
CA GLU A 384 9.36 -5.93 -10.29
C GLU A 384 8.37 -4.88 -10.85
N THR A 385 8.78 -4.06 -11.82
CA THR A 385 7.95 -2.98 -12.38
C THR A 385 6.85 -3.50 -13.30
N LYS A 386 5.71 -2.81 -13.29
CA LYS A 386 4.64 -2.96 -14.30
C LYS A 386 4.25 -1.64 -14.93
N ARG A 387 4.24 -1.58 -16.26
CA ARG A 387 3.98 -0.33 -17.01
C ARG A 387 2.54 -0.16 -17.47
N THR A 388 1.77 -1.23 -17.54
CA THR A 388 0.33 -1.19 -17.89
C THR A 388 -0.45 -1.95 -16.84
N TYR A 389 -1.54 -1.36 -16.35
CA TYR A 389 -2.37 -1.98 -15.34
C TYR A 389 -3.83 -1.57 -15.51
N LEU A 390 -4.67 -2.51 -15.91
CA LEU A 390 -6.13 -2.34 -15.96
C LEU A 390 -6.75 -3.24 -14.90
N ALA A 391 -7.59 -2.68 -14.04
CA ALA A 391 -8.34 -3.42 -13.03
C ALA A 391 -9.81 -3.00 -13.03
N TRP A 392 -10.72 -3.93 -12.79
CA TRP A 392 -12.16 -3.69 -12.82
C TRP A 392 -12.91 -4.36 -11.67
N GLN A 393 -14.10 -3.84 -11.39
CA GLN A 393 -15.03 -4.37 -10.40
C GLN A 393 -15.50 -5.74 -10.86
N SER A 394 -15.40 -6.75 -9.98
CA SER A 394 -15.73 -8.12 -10.33
C SER A 394 -16.14 -8.95 -9.12
N ASP A 395 -16.89 -10.01 -9.40
CA ASP A 395 -17.28 -11.05 -8.45
C ASP A 395 -16.17 -12.10 -8.23
N VAL A 396 -15.07 -12.02 -8.96
CA VAL A 396 -13.89 -12.90 -8.82
C VAL A 396 -12.63 -12.10 -8.50
N VAL A 397 -11.55 -12.79 -8.11
CA VAL A 397 -10.28 -12.14 -7.75
C VAL A 397 -9.44 -11.77 -8.98
N GLU A 398 -9.60 -12.53 -10.06
CA GLU A 398 -8.86 -12.37 -11.30
C GLU A 398 -9.50 -11.28 -12.19
N SER A 399 -9.51 -10.03 -11.72
CA SER A 399 -10.09 -8.86 -12.41
C SER A 399 -9.03 -7.83 -12.84
N VAL A 400 -8.01 -8.33 -13.54
CA VAL A 400 -6.84 -7.55 -13.97
C VAL A 400 -6.40 -7.89 -15.39
N PHE A 401 -5.81 -6.91 -16.06
CA PHE A 401 -5.16 -7.04 -17.35
C PHE A 401 -3.85 -6.24 -17.36
N SER A 402 -2.79 -6.82 -17.94
CA SER A 402 -1.49 -6.18 -18.09
C SER A 402 -0.76 -6.76 -19.29
N VAL A 403 -0.11 -5.89 -20.07
CA VAL A 403 0.83 -6.31 -21.11
C VAL A 403 2.18 -6.59 -20.46
N CYS A 404 2.75 -7.77 -20.67
CA CYS A 404 3.99 -8.18 -20.03
C CYS A 404 5.10 -8.42 -21.05
N GLN A 405 6.32 -8.08 -20.66
CA GLN A 405 7.51 -8.43 -21.42
C GLN A 405 8.54 -9.07 -20.52
N ASP A 406 9.08 -10.21 -20.93
CA ASP A 406 10.12 -10.89 -20.17
C ASP A 406 11.35 -9.97 -20.02
N ASN A 407 11.91 -9.95 -18.81
CA ASN A 407 13.19 -9.29 -18.52
C ASN A 407 14.31 -10.35 -18.43
N PRO A 408 15.01 -10.61 -19.54
CA PRO A 408 16.02 -11.66 -19.57
C PRO A 408 17.30 -11.37 -18.77
N ALA A 409 17.45 -10.17 -18.22
CA ALA A 409 18.60 -9.78 -17.41
C ALA A 409 18.44 -10.10 -15.91
N ARG A 410 17.37 -10.82 -15.52
CA ARG A 410 17.10 -11.25 -14.14
C ARG A 410 16.81 -12.76 -14.11
N PRO A 411 17.51 -13.56 -13.29
CA PRO A 411 17.27 -14.99 -13.17
C PRO A 411 16.22 -15.29 -12.09
N THR A 412 15.20 -16.08 -12.44
CA THR A 412 14.60 -17.07 -11.53
C THR A 412 14.52 -18.46 -12.17
N ASP A 413 15.16 -18.60 -13.35
CA ASP A 413 15.42 -19.76 -14.22
C ASP A 413 14.18 -20.52 -14.77
N ASN A 414 14.28 -21.45 -15.74
CA ASN A 414 15.39 -22.38 -16.02
C ASN A 414 16.43 -21.94 -17.08
N THR A 415 16.36 -20.71 -17.62
CA THR A 415 17.50 -19.88 -18.13
C THR A 415 17.02 -18.85 -19.18
N ASN A 416 16.84 -17.56 -18.96
CA ASN A 416 16.94 -16.65 -17.84
C ASN A 416 15.88 -15.59 -18.13
N ALA A 417 14.68 -15.73 -17.57
CA ALA A 417 13.62 -14.72 -17.54
C ALA A 417 13.02 -14.72 -16.12
N ASN A 418 12.22 -13.70 -15.82
CA ASN A 418 11.50 -13.59 -14.55
C ASN A 418 10.37 -14.62 -14.45
N ILE A 419 9.96 -14.97 -13.21
CA ILE A 419 8.70 -15.69 -12.97
C ILE A 419 7.49 -14.93 -13.54
N GLU A 420 6.35 -15.60 -13.67
CA GLU A 420 5.10 -15.06 -14.22
C GLU A 420 4.76 -13.69 -13.62
N GLY A 421 4.62 -12.67 -14.48
CA GLY A 421 4.23 -11.34 -14.04
C GLY A 421 5.24 -10.64 -13.13
N TYR A 422 6.49 -11.09 -13.07
CA TYR A 422 7.53 -10.45 -12.25
C TYR A 422 8.36 -9.53 -13.15
N GLY A 423 8.27 -8.21 -12.95
CA GLY A 423 9.03 -7.21 -13.71
C GLY A 423 8.74 -7.10 -15.21
N GLU A 424 9.48 -6.19 -15.85
CA GLU A 424 9.50 -5.97 -17.30
C GLU A 424 10.91 -5.59 -17.78
N ASN A 425 11.20 -5.66 -19.09
CA ASN A 425 12.48 -5.17 -19.65
C ASN A 425 12.48 -3.64 -19.86
N PRO A 426 13.62 -2.99 -20.13
CA PRO A 426 13.70 -1.52 -20.24
C PRO A 426 13.32 -0.94 -21.62
N TYR A 427 12.98 -1.79 -22.60
CA TYR A 427 12.78 -1.41 -24.00
C TYR A 427 11.29 -1.37 -24.41
N HIS A 428 10.41 -1.20 -23.42
CA HIS A 428 8.98 -1.02 -23.58
C HIS A 428 8.61 0.41 -23.17
N ARG A 429 7.89 1.11 -24.06
CA ARG A 429 7.31 2.43 -23.79
C ARG A 429 5.80 2.32 -23.85
N VAL A 430 5.14 2.99 -22.91
CA VAL A 430 3.70 3.01 -22.80
C VAL A 430 3.27 4.45 -22.57
N MET A 431 2.23 4.87 -23.27
CA MET A 431 1.52 6.10 -22.97
C MET A 431 0.03 5.82 -22.85
N GLN A 432 -0.65 6.66 -22.09
CA GLN A 432 -2.08 6.64 -21.92
C GLN A 432 -2.63 8.05 -22.09
N TYR A 433 -3.86 8.12 -22.57
CA TYR A 433 -4.71 9.28 -22.43
C TYR A 433 -6.12 8.80 -22.15
N GLU A 434 -6.63 9.15 -20.98
CA GLU A 434 -7.95 8.71 -20.48
C GLU A 434 -8.15 7.18 -20.63
N LYS A 435 -9.14 6.78 -21.43
CA LYS A 435 -9.62 5.41 -21.62
C LYS A 435 -8.74 4.56 -22.54
N ALA A 436 -7.77 5.16 -23.24
CA ALA A 436 -6.91 4.48 -24.21
C ALA A 436 -5.44 4.45 -23.78
N ALA A 437 -4.78 3.33 -24.01
CA ALA A 437 -3.34 3.18 -23.85
C ALA A 437 -2.71 2.55 -25.10
N VAL A 438 -1.50 2.98 -25.43
CA VAL A 438 -0.70 2.41 -26.51
C VAL A 438 0.70 2.11 -26.02
N GLY A 439 1.30 1.05 -26.55
CA GLY A 439 2.68 0.70 -26.26
C GLY A 439 3.47 0.40 -27.52
N VAL A 440 4.76 0.72 -27.46
CA VAL A 440 5.75 0.36 -28.48
C VAL A 440 6.97 -0.25 -27.81
N TYR A 441 7.58 -1.20 -28.48
CA TYR A 441 8.81 -1.82 -28.01
C TYR A 441 9.82 -1.96 -29.14
N ASN A 442 11.10 -1.88 -28.78
CA ASN A 442 12.23 -2.16 -29.68
C ASN A 442 13.39 -2.72 -28.84
N VAL A 443 13.42 -4.04 -28.70
CA VAL A 443 14.38 -4.78 -27.87
C VAL A 443 15.62 -5.15 -28.70
N PRO A 444 16.83 -4.71 -28.33
CA PRO A 444 18.04 -5.05 -29.08
C PRO A 444 18.31 -6.56 -29.09
N THR A 445 18.80 -7.10 -30.22
CA THR A 445 19.22 -8.52 -30.31
C THR A 445 20.22 -8.87 -29.22
N THR A 446 21.17 -7.98 -28.96
CA THR A 446 22.21 -8.16 -27.93
C THR A 446 21.63 -8.29 -26.52
N TYR A 447 20.45 -7.74 -26.24
CA TYR A 447 19.81 -7.85 -24.94
C TYR A 447 19.24 -9.26 -24.70
N ILE A 448 18.71 -9.87 -25.75
CA ILE A 448 18.01 -11.17 -25.71
C ILE A 448 18.85 -12.35 -26.22
N GLN A 449 20.05 -12.10 -26.78
CA GLN A 449 20.89 -13.14 -27.38
C GLN A 449 21.22 -14.25 -26.37
N GLY A 450 20.85 -15.49 -26.72
CA GLY A 450 21.05 -16.67 -25.87
C GLY A 450 20.15 -16.73 -24.64
N LYS A 451 19.05 -15.96 -24.61
CA LYS A 451 18.13 -15.87 -23.47
C LYS A 451 16.68 -16.06 -23.93
N ARG A 452 15.84 -16.58 -23.05
CA ARG A 452 14.38 -16.58 -23.22
C ARG A 452 13.84 -15.15 -23.21
N TYR A 453 13.10 -14.77 -24.24
CA TYR A 453 12.42 -13.48 -24.34
C TYR A 453 11.07 -13.66 -25.03
N ARG A 454 10.02 -13.07 -24.45
CA ARG A 454 8.66 -13.08 -24.98
C ARG A 454 7.91 -11.81 -24.57
N ILE A 455 6.91 -11.48 -25.37
CA ILE A 455 5.84 -10.57 -25.00
C ILE A 455 4.57 -11.39 -24.90
N TYR A 456 3.86 -11.22 -23.79
CA TYR A 456 2.68 -12.02 -23.49
C TYR A 456 1.64 -11.20 -22.74
N VAL A 457 0.38 -11.61 -22.88
CA VAL A 457 -0.77 -10.91 -22.33
C VAL A 457 -1.73 -11.94 -21.75
N PRO A 458 -1.82 -12.08 -20.42
CA PRO A 458 -2.78 -12.99 -19.78
C PRO A 458 -4.20 -12.42 -19.81
N PHE A 459 -5.15 -13.19 -20.33
CA PHE A 459 -6.58 -12.93 -20.31
C PHE A 459 -7.27 -13.88 -19.32
N THR A 460 -7.83 -13.33 -18.25
CA THR A 460 -8.54 -14.10 -17.22
C THR A 460 -9.74 -14.87 -17.78
N LYS A 461 -9.83 -16.16 -17.48
CA LYS A 461 -10.95 -17.04 -17.87
C LYS A 461 -12.23 -16.79 -17.07
N ARG A 462 -12.12 -16.06 -15.95
CA ARG A 462 -13.20 -15.87 -14.98
C ARG A 462 -13.67 -14.42 -14.87
N GLY A 463 -12.72 -13.48 -14.95
CA GLY A 463 -12.99 -12.04 -14.88
C GLY A 463 -13.53 -11.48 -16.20
N ILE A 464 -13.20 -12.12 -17.32
CA ILE A 464 -13.80 -11.86 -18.63
C ILE A 464 -14.96 -12.85 -18.80
N LYS A 465 -16.14 -12.32 -19.07
CA LYS A 465 -17.38 -13.10 -19.15
C LYS A 465 -17.71 -13.48 -20.58
N GLU A 466 -17.36 -12.63 -21.54
CA GLU A 466 -17.42 -12.90 -22.98
C GLU A 466 -16.21 -12.31 -23.69
N ARG A 467 -15.73 -13.03 -24.70
CA ARG A 467 -14.60 -12.63 -25.55
C ARG A 467 -14.92 -12.97 -27.01
N ILE A 468 -14.68 -12.02 -27.91
CA ILE A 468 -14.77 -12.24 -29.37
C ILE A 468 -13.53 -11.66 -30.04
N GLU A 469 -13.13 -12.25 -31.17
CA GLU A 469 -12.00 -11.78 -31.97
C GLU A 469 -12.50 -11.36 -33.36
N ALA A 470 -12.08 -10.19 -33.84
CA ALA A 470 -12.39 -9.70 -35.19
C ALA A 470 -11.35 -8.68 -35.66
N ASP A 471 -10.91 -8.77 -36.92
CA ASP A 471 -9.91 -7.87 -37.54
C ASP A 471 -8.63 -7.69 -36.69
N GLY A 472 -8.19 -8.76 -36.01
CA GLY A 472 -7.02 -8.77 -35.13
C GLY A 472 -7.21 -8.06 -33.78
N TRP A 473 -8.42 -7.58 -33.49
CA TRP A 473 -8.81 -7.11 -32.16
C TRP A 473 -9.40 -8.25 -31.34
N ILE A 474 -9.14 -8.19 -30.03
CA ILE A 474 -9.73 -9.06 -29.01
C ILE A 474 -10.62 -8.19 -28.13
N PHE A 475 -11.92 -8.41 -28.22
CA PHE A 475 -12.94 -7.67 -27.49
C PHE A 475 -13.39 -8.48 -26.28
N CYS A 476 -13.48 -7.84 -25.14
CA CYS A 476 -13.80 -8.47 -23.87
C CYS A 476 -14.90 -7.71 -23.13
N HIS A 477 -15.90 -8.47 -22.67
CA HIS A 477 -16.92 -8.01 -21.73
C HIS A 477 -16.62 -8.59 -20.34
N THR A 478 -16.41 -7.74 -19.32
CA THR A 478 -16.05 -8.22 -17.97
C THR A 478 -17.25 -8.42 -17.04
N GLY A 479 -18.41 -7.93 -17.45
CA GLY A 479 -19.62 -7.86 -16.64
C GLY A 479 -19.91 -6.44 -16.13
N THR A 480 -18.87 -5.61 -16.02
CA THR A 480 -18.96 -4.25 -15.49
C THR A 480 -18.35 -3.19 -16.41
N MET A 481 -17.51 -3.61 -17.37
CA MET A 481 -16.87 -2.73 -18.36
C MET A 481 -16.51 -3.53 -19.64
N LEU A 482 -16.12 -2.80 -20.68
CA LEU A 482 -15.73 -3.32 -22.00
C LEU A 482 -14.29 -2.91 -22.34
N PHE A 483 -13.47 -3.82 -22.86
CA PHE A 483 -12.17 -3.44 -23.43
C PHE A 483 -11.86 -4.17 -24.72
N ALA A 484 -11.06 -3.53 -25.57
CA ALA A 484 -10.50 -4.08 -26.78
C ALA A 484 -8.97 -4.01 -26.71
N PHE A 485 -8.31 -5.12 -27.03
CA PHE A 485 -6.85 -5.18 -27.13
C PHE A 485 -6.45 -5.63 -28.53
N LYS A 486 -5.40 -5.01 -29.07
CA LYS A 486 -4.80 -5.41 -30.35
C LYS A 486 -3.30 -5.24 -30.31
N THR A 487 -2.58 -6.30 -30.65
CA THR A 487 -1.18 -6.22 -31.09
C THR A 487 -1.16 -6.12 -32.61
N LEU A 488 -0.18 -5.40 -33.16
CA LEU A 488 0.00 -5.30 -34.61
C LEU A 488 0.82 -6.46 -35.18
N GLU A 489 1.32 -7.33 -34.32
CA GLU A 489 2.15 -8.47 -34.62
C GLU A 489 1.30 -9.76 -34.56
N PRO A 490 1.65 -10.79 -35.33
CA PRO A 490 0.99 -12.09 -35.22
C PRO A 490 1.11 -12.69 -33.82
N TYR A 491 0.04 -13.32 -33.34
CA TYR A 491 -0.04 -13.90 -32.01
C TYR A 491 -0.70 -15.28 -32.01
N THR A 492 -0.41 -16.06 -30.97
CA THR A 492 -1.07 -17.33 -30.67
C THR A 492 -1.63 -17.36 -29.26
N TRP A 493 -2.63 -18.22 -29.08
CA TRP A 493 -3.13 -18.64 -27.76
C TRP A 493 -2.43 -19.94 -27.34
N THR A 494 -1.11 -19.89 -27.14
CA THR A 494 -0.32 -21.07 -26.71
C THR A 494 0.00 -21.01 -25.22
N ASN A 495 -0.35 -22.08 -24.49
CA ASN A 495 -0.05 -22.26 -23.06
C ASN A 495 1.19 -23.14 -22.83
N THR A 496 2.02 -23.39 -23.84
CA THR A 496 2.90 -24.57 -23.86
C THR A 496 4.02 -24.53 -22.82
N ASP A 497 4.47 -23.36 -22.37
CA ASP A 497 5.54 -23.20 -21.35
C ASP A 497 5.27 -22.08 -20.32
N PHE A 498 4.02 -21.63 -20.19
CA PHE A 498 3.64 -20.51 -19.32
C PHE A 498 2.18 -20.65 -18.85
N VAL A 499 2.00 -20.84 -17.55
CA VAL A 499 0.67 -21.03 -16.95
C VAL A 499 0.42 -19.96 -15.91
N VAL A 500 -0.17 -18.85 -16.32
CA VAL A 500 -0.87 -17.99 -15.37
C VAL A 500 -2.19 -18.68 -15.04
N SER A 501 -2.29 -19.19 -13.82
CA SER A 501 -3.47 -19.93 -13.37
C SER A 501 -4.76 -19.15 -13.68
N ASN A 502 -5.78 -19.84 -14.18
CA ASN A 502 -7.06 -19.26 -14.60
C ASN A 502 -6.99 -18.23 -15.74
N HIS A 503 -5.96 -18.25 -16.59
CA HIS A 503 -5.85 -17.37 -17.76
C HIS A 503 -5.67 -18.16 -19.06
N ASP A 504 -6.12 -17.57 -20.17
CA ASP A 504 -5.60 -17.84 -21.51
C ASP A 504 -4.49 -16.83 -21.79
N VAL A 505 -3.34 -17.27 -22.30
CA VAL A 505 -2.22 -16.37 -22.53
C VAL A 505 -2.03 -16.16 -24.02
N LEU A 506 -2.16 -14.90 -24.44
CA LEU A 506 -1.76 -14.46 -25.76
C LEU A 506 -0.25 -14.27 -25.78
N THR A 507 0.43 -14.90 -26.74
CA THR A 507 1.88 -14.79 -26.93
C THR A 507 2.17 -14.40 -28.37
N LEU A 508 3.11 -13.48 -28.60
CA LEU A 508 3.55 -13.15 -29.96
C LEU A 508 4.24 -14.36 -30.62
N GLU A 509 3.89 -14.65 -31.87
CA GLU A 509 4.36 -15.85 -32.59
C GLU A 509 5.88 -15.86 -32.82
N ASP A 510 6.41 -14.72 -33.25
CA ASP A 510 7.82 -14.61 -33.58
C ASP A 510 8.63 -14.23 -32.33
N THR A 511 9.37 -15.20 -31.79
CA THR A 511 10.31 -14.97 -30.67
C THR A 511 11.48 -14.05 -31.04
N SER A 512 11.68 -13.74 -32.32
CA SER A 512 12.60 -12.73 -32.83
C SER A 512 11.94 -11.36 -33.05
N CYS A 513 10.62 -11.25 -32.84
CA CYS A 513 9.85 -10.01 -32.88
C CYS A 513 10.29 -9.09 -31.75
N ARG A 514 11.32 -8.32 -32.08
CA ARG A 514 11.97 -7.35 -31.20
C ARG A 514 11.32 -5.99 -31.27
N LYS A 515 10.52 -5.73 -32.30
CA LYS A 515 9.84 -4.46 -32.53
C LYS A 515 8.36 -4.70 -32.72
N GLY A 516 7.55 -3.85 -32.11
CA GLY A 516 6.13 -3.92 -32.34
C GLY A 516 5.34 -2.93 -31.50
N ALA A 517 4.02 -3.07 -31.56
CA ALA A 517 3.12 -2.17 -30.89
C ALA A 517 1.79 -2.81 -30.55
N TRP A 518 1.16 -2.25 -29.53
CA TRP A 518 -0.15 -2.67 -29.08
C TRP A 518 -1.01 -1.47 -28.72
N VAL A 519 -2.32 -1.70 -28.76
CA VAL A 519 -3.37 -0.75 -28.39
C VAL A 519 -4.31 -1.43 -27.40
N LEU A 520 -4.69 -0.71 -26.36
CA LEU A 520 -5.72 -1.06 -25.40
C LEU A 520 -6.73 0.09 -25.35
N GLU A 521 -7.99 -0.21 -25.61
CA GLU A 521 -9.11 0.72 -25.51
C GLU A 521 -10.10 0.20 -24.49
N THR A 522 -10.62 1.08 -23.64
CA THR A 522 -11.52 0.71 -22.55
C THR A 522 -12.80 1.55 -22.58
N SER A 523 -13.86 1.03 -21.99
CA SER A 523 -15.12 1.76 -21.84
C SER A 523 -15.91 1.22 -20.67
N GLU A 524 -16.66 2.10 -20.01
CA GLU A 524 -17.83 1.67 -19.25
C GLU A 524 -18.85 1.00 -20.20
N ILE A 525 -19.84 0.31 -19.63
CA ILE A 525 -21.04 -0.07 -20.39
C ILE A 525 -21.92 1.19 -20.53
N GLU A 526 -21.47 2.10 -21.39
CA GLU A 526 -22.15 3.37 -21.67
C GLU A 526 -23.55 3.14 -22.28
N PRO A 527 -24.47 4.10 -22.19
CA PRO A 527 -25.83 3.95 -22.70
C PRO A 527 -25.93 3.47 -24.16
N GLU A 528 -25.01 3.87 -25.02
CA GLU A 528 -24.95 3.44 -26.43
C GLU A 528 -24.50 1.99 -26.62
N TYR A 529 -23.85 1.38 -25.64
CA TYR A 529 -23.46 -0.02 -25.66
C TYR A 529 -24.44 -0.90 -24.89
N LYS A 530 -25.32 -0.33 -24.07
CA LYS A 530 -26.28 -1.08 -23.27
C LYS A 530 -27.29 -1.83 -24.14
N ALA A 531 -27.44 -3.12 -23.90
CA ALA A 531 -28.35 -4.01 -24.63
C ALA A 531 -28.99 -5.06 -23.71
N ALA A 532 -29.83 -5.93 -24.27
CA ALA A 532 -30.54 -6.96 -23.49
C ALA A 532 -29.59 -8.06 -22.99
N THR A 533 -28.52 -8.33 -23.75
CA THR A 533 -27.52 -9.35 -23.44
C THR A 533 -26.10 -8.81 -23.54
N ARG A 534 -25.18 -9.39 -22.77
CA ARG A 534 -23.76 -9.05 -22.81
C ARG A 534 -23.13 -9.24 -24.20
N SER A 535 -23.62 -10.21 -24.97
CA SER A 535 -23.14 -10.46 -26.34
C SER A 535 -23.52 -9.32 -27.28
N GLU A 536 -24.72 -8.78 -27.15
CA GLU A 536 -25.15 -7.60 -27.90
C GLU A 536 -24.37 -6.35 -27.46
N GLU A 537 -24.13 -6.18 -26.15
CA GLU A 537 -23.31 -5.08 -25.62
C GLU A 537 -21.88 -5.12 -26.20
N LEU A 538 -21.28 -6.31 -26.21
CA LEU A 538 -19.94 -6.54 -26.76
C LEU A 538 -19.90 -6.32 -28.28
N GLU A 539 -20.96 -6.69 -29.01
CA GLU A 539 -21.09 -6.49 -30.45
C GLU A 539 -21.22 -5.00 -30.81
N LEU A 540 -21.99 -4.21 -30.05
CA LEU A 540 -22.09 -2.76 -30.22
C LEU A 540 -20.74 -2.08 -30.01
N PHE A 541 -20.02 -2.47 -28.95
CA PHE A 541 -18.67 -1.97 -28.68
C PHE A 541 -17.66 -2.38 -29.75
N LYS A 542 -17.68 -3.64 -30.19
CA LYS A 542 -16.88 -4.11 -31.33
C LYS A 542 -17.11 -3.24 -32.55
N ASN A 543 -18.36 -3.01 -32.92
CA ASN A 543 -18.71 -2.21 -34.09
C ASN A 543 -18.24 -0.77 -33.93
N ALA A 544 -18.34 -0.17 -32.75
CA ALA A 544 -17.79 1.16 -32.48
C ALA A 544 -16.27 1.21 -32.64
N ILE A 545 -15.53 0.22 -32.11
CA ILE A 545 -14.08 0.15 -32.28
C ILE A 545 -13.71 0.05 -33.77
N LEU A 546 -14.33 -0.88 -34.50
CA LEU A 546 -14.00 -1.11 -35.92
C LEU A 546 -14.35 0.07 -36.82
N THR A 547 -15.34 0.89 -36.45
CA THR A 547 -15.82 2.00 -37.29
C THR A 547 -15.27 3.37 -36.91
N LYS A 548 -15.02 3.60 -35.61
CA LYS A 548 -14.64 4.93 -35.09
C LYS A 548 -13.16 5.05 -34.76
N THR A 549 -12.45 3.93 -34.54
CA THR A 549 -11.04 3.96 -34.20
C THR A 549 -10.16 3.71 -35.43
N LYS A 550 -8.92 4.16 -35.35
CA LYS A 550 -7.95 3.99 -36.44
C LYS A 550 -6.56 3.75 -35.89
N ILE A 551 -5.89 2.71 -36.36
CA ILE A 551 -4.46 2.50 -36.11
C ILE A 551 -3.72 2.81 -37.41
N GLU A 552 -2.81 3.78 -37.37
CA GLU A 552 -1.93 4.08 -38.50
C GLU A 552 -0.71 3.14 -38.48
N LYS A 553 -0.38 2.62 -39.67
CA LYS A 553 0.63 1.58 -39.83
C LYS A 553 2.01 2.07 -39.41
N GLN A 554 2.68 1.21 -38.64
CA GLN A 554 4.04 1.36 -38.18
C GLN A 554 5.07 1.15 -39.28
N ASP A 555 6.15 1.92 -39.25
CA ASP A 555 7.37 1.59 -39.96
C ASP A 555 8.37 0.95 -38.98
N TYR A 556 8.58 -0.36 -39.11
CA TYR A 556 9.55 -1.10 -38.29
C TYR A 556 10.98 -1.09 -38.86
N THR A 557 11.19 -0.50 -40.04
CA THR A 557 12.52 -0.36 -40.64
C THR A 557 13.38 0.65 -39.87
N THR A 558 12.76 1.64 -39.23
CA THR A 558 13.44 2.61 -38.36
C THR A 558 13.88 2.00 -37.02
N SER A 559 14.90 2.60 -36.39
CA SER A 559 15.30 2.31 -35.01
C SER A 559 14.34 2.91 -33.96
N LYS A 560 13.40 3.76 -34.38
CA LYS A 560 12.40 4.42 -33.53
C LYS A 560 10.98 4.15 -34.04
N PRO A 561 10.47 2.90 -33.91
CA PRO A 561 9.10 2.59 -34.32
C PRO A 561 8.09 3.47 -33.56
N ALA A 562 6.96 3.80 -34.18
CA ALA A 562 5.96 4.70 -33.64
C ALA A 562 4.51 4.30 -33.98
N VAL A 563 3.65 4.22 -32.97
CA VAL A 563 2.21 3.93 -33.16
C VAL A 563 1.44 5.24 -33.13
N LYS A 564 0.44 5.36 -34.00
CA LYS A 564 -0.56 6.40 -33.93
C LYS A 564 -1.94 5.76 -33.92
N TYR A 565 -2.70 6.04 -32.87
CA TYR A 565 -4.02 5.48 -32.61
C TYR A 565 -5.04 6.62 -32.43
N THR A 566 -6.16 6.54 -33.13
CA THR A 566 -7.35 7.37 -32.88
C THR A 566 -8.29 6.56 -31.98
N SER A 567 -8.50 7.03 -30.76
CA SER A 567 -9.34 6.39 -29.74
C SER A 567 -10.84 6.53 -30.05
N LEU A 568 -11.68 5.86 -29.27
CA LEU A 568 -13.14 6.02 -29.32
C LEU A 568 -13.61 7.45 -29.02
N SER A 569 -12.86 8.20 -28.20
CA SER A 569 -13.12 9.62 -27.93
C SER A 569 -12.73 10.53 -29.11
N GLY A 570 -12.03 9.99 -30.12
CA GLY A 570 -11.50 10.76 -31.25
C GLY A 570 -10.11 11.34 -31.00
N ASP A 571 -9.53 11.12 -29.82
CA ASP A 571 -8.18 11.57 -29.50
C ASP A 571 -7.13 10.76 -30.25
N VAL A 572 -6.11 11.46 -30.74
CA VAL A 572 -5.01 10.86 -31.50
C VAL A 572 -3.79 10.70 -30.59
N LEU A 573 -3.58 9.49 -30.08
CA LEU A 573 -2.40 9.11 -29.31
C LEU A 573 -1.26 8.76 -30.27
N GLN A 574 -0.11 9.41 -30.12
CA GLN A 574 1.10 9.15 -30.90
C GLN A 574 2.26 8.84 -29.97
N LEU A 575 2.80 7.63 -30.08
CA LEU A 575 3.90 7.15 -29.27
C LEU A 575 5.05 6.75 -30.19
N GLN A 576 6.15 7.48 -30.15
CA GLN A 576 7.41 7.09 -30.76
C GLN A 576 8.32 6.41 -29.73
N PHE A 577 8.96 5.32 -30.13
CA PHE A 577 9.95 4.65 -29.30
C PHE A 577 11.20 5.52 -29.14
N PHE A 578 11.72 5.54 -27.91
CA PHE A 578 13.06 5.99 -27.60
C PHE A 578 13.72 4.96 -26.67
N PRO A 579 15.02 4.64 -26.89
CA PRO A 579 15.71 3.65 -26.07
C PRO A 579 15.89 4.14 -24.63
N PRO A 580 16.09 3.24 -23.65
CA PRO A 580 16.33 3.59 -22.25
C PRO A 580 17.56 4.48 -22.04
N THR A 581 18.52 4.45 -22.96
CA THR A 581 19.75 5.24 -22.93
C THR A 581 19.60 6.65 -23.53
N GLU A 582 18.41 7.01 -24.02
CA GLU A 582 18.11 8.35 -24.55
C GLU A 582 17.13 9.08 -23.63
N ALA A 583 17.27 10.41 -23.58
CA ALA A 583 16.31 11.27 -22.89
C ALA A 583 14.98 11.34 -23.65
N TYR A 584 13.90 11.59 -22.91
CA TYR A 584 12.61 11.92 -23.49
C TYR A 584 12.69 13.22 -24.31
N GLN A 585 12.15 13.21 -25.53
CA GLN A 585 12.14 14.34 -26.47
C GLN A 585 10.81 14.39 -27.22
N ASP A 586 9.73 14.73 -26.51
CA ASP A 586 8.38 14.89 -27.08
C ASP A 586 7.88 13.67 -27.87
N ASN A 587 8.34 12.48 -27.46
CA ASN A 587 8.02 11.22 -28.11
C ASN A 587 6.56 10.82 -27.91
N TYR A 588 5.86 11.42 -26.93
CA TYR A 588 4.46 11.16 -26.61
C TYR A 588 3.64 12.36 -27.02
N LYS A 589 2.59 12.17 -27.82
CA LYS A 589 1.70 13.25 -28.24
C LYS A 589 0.24 12.85 -28.18
N VAL A 590 -0.61 13.77 -27.77
CA VAL A 590 -2.08 13.66 -27.86
C VAL A 590 -2.55 14.78 -28.76
N ASN A 591 -3.31 14.45 -29.80
CA ASN A 591 -3.82 15.43 -30.77
C ASN A 591 -2.70 16.31 -31.39
N GLY A 592 -1.51 15.72 -31.58
CA GLY A 592 -0.34 16.40 -32.12
C GLY A 592 0.43 17.27 -31.11
N VAL A 593 -0.10 17.46 -29.90
CA VAL A 593 0.55 18.21 -28.81
C VAL A 593 1.42 17.26 -27.98
N PRO A 594 2.72 17.56 -27.78
CA PRO A 594 3.57 16.80 -26.89
C PRO A 594 3.02 16.70 -25.46
N LEU A 595 3.02 15.49 -24.91
CA LEU A 595 2.68 15.27 -23.51
C LEU A 595 3.93 15.55 -22.66
N THR A 596 3.85 16.48 -21.72
CA THR A 596 4.94 16.73 -20.77
C THR A 596 4.94 15.66 -19.70
N LEU A 597 6.09 14.98 -19.51
CA LEU A 597 6.34 14.17 -18.32
C LEU A 597 6.60 15.11 -17.14
N SER A 598 5.53 15.51 -16.45
CA SER A 598 5.61 16.55 -15.43
C SER A 598 6.30 16.07 -14.15
N GLU A 599 7.26 16.85 -13.68
CA GLU A 599 7.92 16.72 -12.37
C GLU A 599 7.30 17.67 -11.35
N GLU A 600 6.25 18.42 -11.71
CA GLU A 600 5.69 19.50 -10.88
C GLU A 600 4.98 18.96 -9.63
N TYR A 601 4.31 17.80 -9.72
CA TYR A 601 3.49 17.25 -8.62
C TYR A 601 3.85 15.81 -8.30
N LEU A 602 4.12 15.52 -7.02
CA LEU A 602 4.19 14.15 -6.51
C LEU A 602 2.84 13.44 -6.63
N PHE A 603 1.77 14.18 -6.31
CA PHE A 603 0.38 13.75 -6.40
C PHE A 603 -0.44 14.86 -7.03
N ASN A 604 -1.22 14.54 -8.06
CA ASN A 604 -2.11 15.50 -8.69
C ASN A 604 -3.42 14.82 -9.10
N SER A 605 -4.48 15.18 -8.39
CA SER A 605 -5.87 14.81 -8.67
C SER A 605 -6.79 15.95 -8.21
N PRO A 606 -8.10 15.90 -8.51
CA PRO A 606 -9.08 16.83 -7.94
C PRO A 606 -9.19 16.78 -6.41
N TYR A 607 -8.66 15.74 -5.77
CA TYR A 607 -8.85 15.46 -4.34
C TYR A 607 -7.59 15.64 -3.50
N VAL A 608 -6.41 15.44 -4.10
CA VAL A 608 -5.12 15.52 -3.43
C VAL A 608 -4.12 16.13 -4.39
N GLN A 609 -3.42 17.17 -3.92
CA GLN A 609 -2.34 17.82 -4.66
C GLN A 609 -1.13 18.05 -3.76
N GLN A 610 0.05 17.66 -4.23
CA GLN A 610 1.32 18.00 -3.60
C GLN A 610 2.34 18.29 -4.68
N LYS A 611 2.93 19.49 -4.66
CA LYS A 611 4.04 19.83 -5.55
C LYS A 611 5.31 19.08 -5.14
N ASN A 612 6.15 18.72 -6.10
CA ASN A 612 7.45 18.12 -5.81
C ASN A 612 8.30 19.07 -4.96
N ASP A 613 8.99 18.51 -3.95
CA ASP A 613 9.78 19.23 -2.95
C ASP A 613 9.00 20.26 -2.10
N ALA A 614 7.67 20.26 -2.12
CA ALA A 614 6.87 21.17 -1.30
C ALA A 614 6.66 20.65 0.13
N ASP A 615 6.68 21.59 1.09
CA ASP A 615 6.38 21.37 2.50
C ASP A 615 4.88 21.15 2.78
N GLU A 616 4.00 21.20 1.76
CA GLU A 616 2.56 21.15 1.93
C GLU A 616 1.89 20.23 0.91
N LEU A 617 0.95 19.42 1.42
CA LEU A 617 0.00 18.62 0.64
C LEU A 617 -1.41 19.13 0.93
N PHE A 618 -2.18 19.37 -0.12
CA PHE A 618 -3.54 19.89 -0.08
C PHE A 618 -4.55 18.79 -0.36
N VAL A 619 -5.61 18.74 0.44
CA VAL A 619 -6.71 17.79 0.34
C VAL A 619 -8.00 18.56 0.07
N TYR A 620 -8.71 18.17 -0.98
CA TYR A 620 -9.90 18.85 -1.46
C TYR A 620 -11.12 17.92 -1.45
N LYS A 621 -12.28 18.49 -1.14
CA LYS A 621 -13.60 17.86 -1.22
C LYS A 621 -14.51 18.77 -2.02
N ASN A 622 -15.13 18.25 -3.08
CA ASN A 622 -16.02 19.03 -3.95
C ASN A 622 -15.38 20.35 -4.45
N GLY A 623 -14.08 20.34 -4.73
CA GLY A 623 -13.32 21.51 -5.18
C GLY A 623 -12.95 22.52 -4.08
N VAL A 624 -13.32 22.27 -2.82
CA VAL A 624 -12.99 23.12 -1.67
C VAL A 624 -11.82 22.52 -0.90
N LEU A 625 -10.85 23.34 -0.50
CA LEU A 625 -9.74 22.92 0.36
C LEU A 625 -10.28 22.54 1.75
N GLU A 626 -10.11 21.27 2.13
CA GLU A 626 -10.55 20.74 3.43
C GLU A 626 -9.40 20.67 4.44
N LYS A 627 -8.21 20.29 3.97
CA LYS A 627 -7.06 20.08 4.84
C LYS A 627 -5.76 20.38 4.11
N THR A 628 -4.85 21.03 4.82
CA THR A 628 -3.42 21.07 4.48
C THR A 628 -2.68 20.17 5.44
N ILE A 629 -1.90 19.23 4.91
CA ILE A 629 -0.91 18.45 5.65
C ILE A 629 0.44 19.09 5.40
N SER A 630 1.09 19.63 6.43
CA SER A 630 2.39 20.28 6.27
C SER A 630 3.51 19.51 6.95
N TRP A 631 4.67 19.47 6.29
CA TRP A 631 5.93 18.97 6.83
C TRP A 631 6.31 19.66 8.13
N ASN A 632 6.02 20.96 8.25
CA ASN A 632 6.42 21.79 9.38
C ASN A 632 5.33 21.96 10.44
N ASP A 633 4.17 21.35 10.25
CA ASP A 633 3.08 21.48 11.20
C ASP A 633 3.39 20.69 12.48
N SER A 634 3.43 21.42 13.61
CA SER A 634 3.60 20.88 14.95
C SER A 634 2.32 20.28 15.52
N SER A 635 1.18 20.36 14.81
CA SER A 635 -0.17 20.09 15.31
C SER A 635 -1.01 19.10 14.48
N VAL A 636 -0.35 18.16 13.77
CA VAL A 636 -1.01 17.23 12.83
C VAL A 636 -1.94 16.19 13.51
N GLY A 637 -1.89 16.04 14.84
CA GLY A 637 -2.67 15.06 15.60
C GLY A 637 -3.92 15.62 16.30
N ILE A 638 -4.29 16.87 16.04
CA ILE A 638 -5.39 17.54 16.74
C ILE A 638 -6.65 17.49 15.88
N GLU A 639 -7.72 16.88 16.40
CA GLU A 639 -9.05 17.01 15.83
C GLU A 639 -9.40 18.51 15.68
N ASN A 640 -9.76 18.96 14.47
CA ASN A 640 -10.27 20.32 14.25
C ASN A 640 -11.55 20.49 15.09
N ALA A 641 -11.44 21.16 16.24
CA ALA A 641 -12.60 21.48 17.07
C ALA A 641 -13.44 22.56 16.38
N ARG A 642 -14.76 22.33 16.30
CA ARG A 642 -15.72 23.40 16.02
C ARG A 642 -15.75 24.34 17.23
N GLU A 643 -15.53 25.63 17.02
CA GLU A 643 -15.50 26.68 18.07
C GLU A 643 -16.85 26.96 18.79
N GLU A 644 -17.87 26.10 18.67
CA GLU A 644 -19.21 26.38 19.22
C GLU A 644 -19.64 25.39 20.32
N ALA A 645 -18.81 25.23 21.36
CA ALA A 645 -19.28 24.63 22.60
C ALA A 645 -18.89 25.54 23.77
N GLY A 646 -19.82 25.83 24.66
CA GLY A 646 -19.71 26.85 25.72
C GLY A 646 -18.67 26.57 26.82
N TYR A 647 -17.65 25.76 26.53
CA TYR A 647 -16.58 25.41 27.45
C TYR A 647 -15.66 26.60 27.73
N ARG A 648 -15.28 26.79 29.00
CA ARG A 648 -14.33 27.83 29.41
C ARG A 648 -13.27 27.24 30.31
N LEU A 649 -12.01 27.55 30.00
CA LEU A 649 -10.87 27.10 30.77
C LEU A 649 -10.32 28.24 31.64
N PHE A 650 -10.15 27.96 32.93
CA PHE A 650 -9.59 28.89 33.91
C PHE A 650 -8.33 28.29 34.54
N PRO A 651 -7.13 28.71 34.12
CA PRO A 651 -5.89 28.20 34.68
C PRO A 651 -5.67 28.69 36.12
N ASN A 652 -5.16 27.81 36.97
CA ASN A 652 -4.71 28.09 38.34
C ASN A 652 -3.21 27.72 38.47
N PRO A 653 -2.30 28.60 38.01
CA PRO A 653 -0.87 28.31 37.93
C PRO A 653 -0.21 28.12 39.30
N VAL A 654 -0.82 28.60 40.39
CA VAL A 654 -0.27 28.45 41.75
C VAL A 654 -0.37 27.00 42.24
N ARG A 655 -1.36 26.24 41.74
CA ARG A 655 -1.62 24.85 42.16
C ARG A 655 -1.36 23.82 41.07
N ASP A 656 -0.85 24.24 39.91
CA ASP A 656 -0.76 23.41 38.71
C ASP A 656 -2.09 22.72 38.39
N GLU A 657 -3.17 23.49 38.41
CA GLU A 657 -4.52 23.04 38.12
C GLU A 657 -5.18 23.96 37.09
N PHE A 658 -6.26 23.50 36.48
CA PHE A 658 -7.16 24.34 35.71
C PHE A 658 -8.60 23.88 35.93
N HIS A 659 -9.52 24.84 35.89
CA HIS A 659 -10.94 24.60 36.01
C HIS A 659 -11.59 24.67 34.63
N LEU A 660 -12.26 23.61 34.23
CA LEU A 660 -13.05 23.56 33.02
C LEU A 660 -14.51 23.76 33.39
N SER A 661 -15.11 24.87 32.97
CA SER A 661 -16.54 25.15 33.09
C SER A 661 -17.27 24.76 31.80
N PHE A 662 -18.50 24.26 31.93
CA PHE A 662 -19.32 23.79 30.83
C PHE A 662 -20.82 23.99 31.10
N PRO A 663 -21.64 24.27 30.06
CA PRO A 663 -23.09 24.28 30.21
C PRO A 663 -23.60 22.85 30.42
N GLN A 664 -24.71 22.70 31.14
CA GLN A 664 -25.24 21.38 31.54
C GLN A 664 -25.60 20.49 30.33
N GLU A 665 -26.01 21.10 29.22
CA GLU A 665 -26.36 20.44 27.97
C GLU A 665 -25.15 19.89 27.20
N ASP A 666 -23.95 20.42 27.46
CA ASP A 666 -22.67 19.95 26.90
C ASP A 666 -21.78 19.32 27.99
N LYS A 667 -22.37 18.67 29.00
CA LYS A 667 -21.60 18.00 30.05
C LYS A 667 -20.58 17.03 29.44
N PRO A 668 -19.27 17.16 29.75
CA PRO A 668 -18.27 16.24 29.24
C PRO A 668 -18.43 14.86 29.88
N GLU A 669 -18.25 13.81 29.07
CA GLU A 669 -18.09 12.43 29.50
C GLU A 669 -16.61 12.11 29.77
N GLY A 670 -15.72 12.69 28.96
CA GLY A 670 -14.27 12.52 29.07
C GLY A 670 -13.51 13.82 28.83
N VAL A 671 -12.43 14.01 29.58
CA VAL A 671 -11.49 15.12 29.37
C VAL A 671 -10.08 14.59 29.30
N SER A 672 -9.25 15.08 28.38
CA SER A 672 -7.86 14.68 28.23
C SER A 672 -6.93 15.87 28.04
N ILE A 673 -5.77 15.88 28.70
CA ILE A 673 -4.66 16.73 28.27
C ILE A 673 -3.96 16.03 27.12
N VAL A 674 -3.74 16.78 26.05
CA VAL A 674 -3.12 16.34 24.81
C VAL A 674 -1.91 17.22 24.53
N SER A 675 -0.79 16.61 24.15
CA SER A 675 0.39 17.33 23.65
C SER A 675 0.09 18.02 22.31
N LEU A 676 1.03 18.85 21.84
CA LEU A 676 0.98 19.40 20.49
C LEU A 676 0.90 18.30 19.41
N SER A 677 1.54 17.16 19.66
CA SER A 677 1.55 16.01 18.75
C SER A 677 0.28 15.15 18.78
N GLY A 678 -0.73 15.50 19.59
CA GLY A 678 -1.95 14.68 19.73
C GLY A 678 -1.83 13.53 20.75
N GLN A 679 -0.70 13.42 21.46
CA GLN A 679 -0.52 12.40 22.49
C GLN A 679 -1.36 12.73 23.72
N VAL A 680 -2.24 11.82 24.14
CA VAL A 680 -2.93 11.94 25.43
C VAL A 680 -1.93 11.76 26.57
N LEU A 681 -1.67 12.84 27.29
CA LEU A 681 -0.77 12.88 28.45
C LEU A 681 -1.50 12.53 29.74
N ARG A 682 -2.80 12.84 29.80
CA ARG A 682 -3.67 12.56 30.95
C ARG A 682 -5.12 12.48 30.51
N HIS A 683 -5.92 11.64 31.17
CA HIS A 683 -7.34 11.48 30.87
C HIS A 683 -8.17 11.33 32.14
N TRP A 684 -9.38 11.87 32.13
CA TRP A 684 -10.39 11.79 33.18
C TRP A 684 -11.74 11.39 32.60
N ASN A 685 -12.43 10.48 33.28
CA ASN A 685 -13.84 10.20 33.06
C ASN A 685 -14.66 11.04 34.05
N ILE A 686 -15.66 11.78 33.54
CA ILE A 686 -16.48 12.67 34.36
C ILE A 686 -17.79 11.97 34.69
N GLN A 687 -17.94 11.47 35.92
CA GLN A 687 -19.16 10.81 36.40
C GLN A 687 -20.21 11.80 36.98
N GLU A 688 -21.37 11.30 37.43
CA GLU A 688 -22.62 12.05 37.54
C GLU A 688 -22.68 13.24 38.53
N GLU A 689 -21.67 13.51 39.36
CA GLU A 689 -21.79 14.43 40.51
C GLU A 689 -20.99 15.75 40.43
N TYR A 690 -20.77 16.34 39.25
CA TYR A 690 -20.02 17.62 39.14
C TYR A 690 -20.91 18.85 38.84
N GLU A 691 -20.76 19.90 39.65
CA GLU A 691 -21.41 21.21 39.53
C GLU A 691 -20.85 22.04 38.35
N GLN A 692 -21.26 21.80 37.10
CA GLN A 692 -20.96 22.60 35.88
C GLN A 692 -19.48 23.03 35.65
N THR A 693 -18.56 22.49 36.45
CA THR A 693 -17.14 22.83 36.52
C THR A 693 -16.41 21.60 37.02
N VAL A 694 -15.26 21.30 36.42
CA VAL A 694 -14.34 20.25 36.88
C VAL A 694 -12.95 20.83 37.08
N THR A 695 -12.31 20.44 38.18
CA THR A 695 -10.91 20.79 38.47
C THR A 695 -10.00 19.68 37.98
N LEU A 696 -9.00 20.05 37.19
CA LEU A 696 -8.12 19.11 36.49
C LEU A 696 -6.67 19.48 36.80
N SER A 697 -5.87 18.48 37.16
CA SER A 697 -4.47 18.68 37.52
C SER A 697 -3.56 18.67 36.29
N ALA A 698 -2.68 19.67 36.21
CA ALA A 698 -1.54 19.79 35.30
C ALA A 698 -0.20 19.40 35.95
N VAL A 699 -0.20 18.94 37.21
CA VAL A 699 1.02 18.57 37.94
C VAL A 699 1.83 17.52 37.17
N GLY A 700 3.13 17.76 37.01
CA GLY A 700 4.06 16.86 36.31
C GLY A 700 4.14 17.06 34.80
N LEU A 701 3.42 18.05 34.26
CA LEU A 701 3.66 18.54 32.90
C LEU A 701 4.83 19.53 32.90
N TYR A 702 5.64 19.49 31.86
CA TYR A 702 6.68 20.48 31.62
C TYR A 702 6.07 21.84 31.23
N GLU A 703 6.84 22.91 31.38
CA GLU A 703 6.46 24.21 30.80
C GLU A 703 6.28 24.05 29.29
N GLY A 704 5.15 24.51 28.77
CA GLY A 704 4.82 24.24 27.38
C GLY A 704 3.36 24.42 27.03
N LEU A 705 3.09 24.35 25.74
CA LEU A 705 1.76 24.50 25.19
C LEU A 705 1.07 23.14 25.06
N TYR A 706 -0.17 23.08 25.54
CA TYR A 706 -0.98 21.87 25.57
C TYR A 706 -2.41 22.15 25.07
N PHE A 707 -3.13 21.07 24.79
CA PHE A 707 -4.54 21.11 24.49
C PHE A 707 -5.34 20.29 25.50
N LEU A 708 -6.56 20.71 25.75
CA LEU A 708 -7.54 19.98 26.52
C LEU A 708 -8.62 19.47 25.55
N ARG A 709 -8.62 18.16 25.31
CA ARG A 709 -9.68 17.48 24.54
C ARG A 709 -10.85 17.21 25.46
N VAL A 710 -12.01 17.76 25.14
CA VAL A 710 -13.25 17.63 25.89
C VAL A 710 -14.24 16.86 25.02
N ASP A 711 -14.69 15.71 25.51
CA ASP A 711 -15.58 14.79 24.80
C ASP A 711 -16.88 14.64 25.59
N ASN A 712 -18.02 14.90 24.96
CA ASN A 712 -19.35 14.76 25.59
C ASN A 712 -20.16 13.59 25.01
N GLY A 713 -19.51 12.65 24.33
CA GLY A 713 -20.15 11.48 23.70
C GLY A 713 -20.85 11.79 22.37
N LYS A 714 -21.06 13.08 22.04
CA LYS A 714 -21.64 13.54 20.76
C LYS A 714 -20.70 14.42 19.95
N LYS A 715 -19.85 15.19 20.63
CA LYS A 715 -18.93 16.19 20.05
C LYS A 715 -17.62 16.18 20.83
N VAL A 716 -16.56 16.62 20.14
CA VAL A 716 -15.23 16.84 20.72
C VAL A 716 -14.85 18.31 20.54
N CYS A 717 -14.34 18.92 21.61
CA CYS A 717 -13.82 20.28 21.63
C CYS A 717 -12.35 20.28 22.09
N MET A 718 -11.54 21.18 21.55
CA MET A 718 -10.13 21.36 21.89
C MET A 718 -9.92 22.75 22.45
N LEU A 719 -9.49 22.84 23.71
CA LEU A 719 -9.15 24.11 24.36
C LEU A 719 -7.64 24.20 24.54
N LYS A 720 -7.03 25.27 24.05
CA LYS A 720 -5.60 25.50 24.16
C LYS A 720 -5.25 26.09 25.53
N PHE A 721 -4.18 25.61 26.16
CA PHE A 721 -3.64 26.23 27.38
C PHE A 721 -2.11 26.18 27.44
N LEU A 722 -1.54 27.19 28.09
CA LEU A 722 -0.11 27.30 28.33
C LEU A 722 0.18 26.92 29.78
N LYS A 723 1.04 25.92 30.00
CA LYS A 723 1.64 25.66 31.29
C LYS A 723 2.85 26.58 31.42
N ILE A 724 2.74 27.52 32.35
CA ILE A 724 3.82 28.43 32.77
C ILE A 724 4.47 27.86 34.02
#